data_AF-A0A3B8LFM0-F1
#
_entry.id   AF-A0A3B8LFM0-F1
#
_cell.length_a   1.000
_cell.length_b   1.000
_cell.length_c   1.000
_cell.angle_alpha   90.00
_cell.angle_beta   90.00
_cell.angle_gamma   90.00
#
_symmetry.space_group_name_H-M   'P 1'
#
loop_
_entity.id
_entity.type
_entity.pdbx_description
1 polymer ?
#
loop_
_entity_poly.entity_id
_entity_poly.type
_entity_poly.pdbx_seq_one_letter_code
_entity_poly.pdbx_strand_id
1 'polypeptide(L)'
;MLCDSNKRCTSPSSGPVKVEKGEFFYRLQQSSSDLLLWTAPNVEKVLATTAPPTTTSNILKVYSAKHEFEPFQLQLRPTTTMQVQVRWSGGTTLGKNARWRVDQIGFVKGYPETLTPITNGAKITLTKGQNTGLWWTVYVPPDAPSGPHSFQIQLKAGTRTWQLPVQIHVFDFALPKDIHFYSQMNLSMGSLMDGQGSYQEQLDRAKSFMFEHRFTPKAPIWPSGFSYKITWDNDKNPQRCKQFYDEPTEGPPYSVKHLAARYAKGVGWNDGVGFPSFMLFQFVDNATPRPASFCNIPRGSSHEGTDAYNDAYGRFLKGLETYLIQEKMIGKAYYYVQNEPQNQKDHALAAHLCRLFKKAAPRLQLAISEEPKPEIFNDPKGSCGYDIWIAHIRAYAPVYKVAWQRQIKHKERVWWYSLDHDSMPYFNPTLVERPGIDCRIIPWLAWKYRVEGWAYYNMGAFLKGRQPTIRFELMREGFEDYEYLWLANAKAHPIPEKAAIPDKAVERIASSLTSFTRDAAAITKLRLELGRYLGGERKDLPLIEVGGQTERKAVYINFQDPKGEPNQNPLTVDGKTYIKVGWEAFDEKKGWGWYGQYIDNPKITKSQWLSSPSTVNVLQRSILYDDYGRKNTFEINVANGKYDVTVSVGWHGKTYAHHQVWIEGVQVIKDEKTDASNKHYIVRTITVDVKDGKLTLEAGGKSPLSKDFEYTMLNSLTIVPK
;
A
#
# COMPACT_ATOMS: atom_id res chain seq x y z
N MET A 1 -12.64 20.45 15.77
CA MET A 1 -13.15 21.08 17.00
C MET A 1 -14.63 20.72 17.12
N LEU A 2 -15.04 19.86 18.05
CA LEU A 2 -16.47 19.63 18.31
C LEU A 2 -16.95 20.79 19.19
N CYS A 3 -17.37 21.89 18.58
CA CYS A 3 -17.97 22.99 19.31
C CYS A 3 -19.48 22.74 19.37
N ASP A 4 -20.03 22.63 20.58
CA ASP A 4 -21.47 22.74 20.80
C ASP A 4 -21.93 24.16 20.39
N SER A 5 -23.22 24.28 20.08
CA SER A 5 -24.01 25.48 19.79
C SER A 5 -23.68 26.71 20.65
N ASN A 6 -23.05 26.53 21.82
CA ASN A 6 -22.61 27.58 22.74
C ASN A 6 -21.09 27.95 22.69
N LYS A 7 -20.36 27.66 21.61
CA LYS A 7 -18.94 28.09 21.39
C LYS A 7 -17.93 27.67 22.48
N ARG A 8 -18.25 26.70 23.35
CA ARG A 8 -17.24 26.06 24.21
C ARG A 8 -16.59 24.93 23.44
N CYS A 9 -15.43 25.20 22.88
CA CYS A 9 -14.63 24.19 22.20
C CYS A 9 -13.73 23.52 23.24
N THR A 10 -14.08 22.31 23.67
CA THR A 10 -13.18 21.47 24.47
C THR A 10 -12.08 20.94 23.57
N SER A 11 -10.83 21.10 23.98
CA SER A 11 -9.70 20.41 23.34
C SER A 11 -9.94 18.91 23.48
N PRO A 12 -9.87 18.11 22.41
CA PRO A 12 -9.90 16.65 22.53
C PRO A 12 -8.86 16.22 23.56
N SER A 13 -9.23 15.33 24.48
CA SER A 13 -8.35 14.88 25.56
C SER A 13 -7.02 14.36 25.02
N SER A 14 -5.94 14.56 25.78
CA SER A 14 -4.57 14.05 25.52
C SER A 14 -4.43 12.53 25.66
N GLY A 15 -5.44 11.78 25.20
CA GLY A 15 -5.57 10.35 25.37
C GLY A 15 -5.88 9.63 24.06
N PRO A 16 -5.90 8.29 24.08
CA PRO A 16 -6.19 7.51 22.88
C PRO A 16 -7.54 7.85 22.28
N VAL A 17 -7.60 7.87 20.95
CA VAL A 17 -8.83 8.15 20.21
C VAL A 17 -9.57 6.84 19.96
N LYS A 18 -10.76 6.70 20.55
CA LYS A 18 -11.61 5.55 20.29
C LYS A 18 -12.11 5.56 18.84
N VAL A 19 -12.04 4.39 18.20
CA VAL A 19 -12.63 4.16 16.89
C VAL A 19 -14.06 3.67 17.08
N GLU A 20 -15.03 4.47 16.65
CA GLU A 20 -16.44 4.10 16.64
C GLU A 20 -16.89 3.85 15.20
N LYS A 21 -17.18 2.59 14.85
CA LYS A 21 -17.63 2.24 13.48
C LYS A 21 -18.81 3.08 13.00
N GLY A 22 -19.73 3.43 13.92
CA GLY A 22 -20.88 4.28 13.67
C GLY A 22 -20.57 5.72 13.26
N GLU A 23 -19.34 6.20 13.42
CA GLU A 23 -18.91 7.54 12.98
C GLU A 23 -18.76 7.63 11.46
N PHE A 24 -18.49 6.51 10.79
CA PHE A 24 -18.24 6.46 9.34
C PHE A 24 -19.18 5.49 8.60
N PHE A 25 -19.83 4.59 9.33
CA PHE A 25 -20.74 3.58 8.80
C PHE A 25 -22.13 3.78 9.41
N TYR A 26 -22.95 4.62 8.78
CA TYR A 26 -24.25 5.03 9.32
C TYR A 26 -25.29 5.30 8.23
N ARG A 27 -26.56 5.20 8.63
CA ARG A 27 -27.73 5.52 7.81
C ARG A 27 -28.12 6.98 8.01
N LEU A 28 -28.38 7.68 6.93
CA LEU A 28 -28.86 9.06 6.98
C LEU A 28 -30.31 9.08 7.46
N GLN A 29 -30.64 9.95 8.41
CA GLN A 29 -31.99 10.15 8.94
C GLN A 29 -32.98 10.62 7.86
N GLN A 30 -32.46 11.16 6.75
CA GLN A 30 -33.22 11.48 5.55
C GLN A 30 -33.79 10.24 4.85
N SER A 31 -33.39 9.03 5.22
CA SER A 31 -33.97 7.80 4.68
C SER A 31 -35.49 7.76 4.86
N SER A 32 -36.20 7.09 3.95
CA SER A 32 -37.64 6.85 4.05
C SER A 32 -37.96 5.37 3.91
N SER A 33 -39.23 5.00 4.04
CA SER A 33 -39.75 3.65 3.75
C SER A 33 -39.46 3.17 2.33
N ASP A 34 -39.21 4.10 1.40
CA ASP A 34 -39.07 3.81 -0.02
C ASP A 34 -37.60 3.78 -0.48
N LEU A 35 -36.74 4.52 0.23
CA LEU A 35 -35.32 4.64 -0.10
C LEU A 35 -34.50 4.79 1.17
N LEU A 36 -33.63 3.81 1.43
CA LEU A 36 -32.59 3.89 2.45
C LEU A 36 -31.35 4.56 1.89
N LEU A 37 -30.82 5.52 2.64
CA LEU A 37 -29.66 6.34 2.31
C LEU A 37 -28.60 6.13 3.38
N TRP A 38 -27.39 5.74 3.01
CA TRP A 38 -26.36 5.43 4.00
C TRP A 38 -24.94 5.57 3.42
N THR A 39 -23.94 5.62 4.30
CA THR A 39 -22.53 5.77 3.92
C THR A 39 -21.66 4.76 4.67
N ALA A 40 -20.45 4.57 4.16
CA ALA A 40 -19.41 3.70 4.69
C ALA A 40 -18.04 4.35 4.42
N PRO A 41 -16.97 3.98 5.16
CA PRO A 41 -15.61 4.37 4.81
C PRO A 41 -15.26 4.01 3.36
N ASN A 42 -14.43 4.81 2.69
CA ASN A 42 -14.10 4.61 1.26
C ASN A 42 -13.47 3.23 0.96
N VAL A 43 -12.67 2.69 1.89
CA VAL A 43 -12.04 1.37 1.77
C VAL A 43 -13.03 0.20 1.93
N GLU A 44 -14.26 0.46 2.40
CA GLU A 44 -15.34 -0.52 2.50
C GLU A 44 -15.95 -0.78 1.12
N LYS A 45 -15.79 -2.02 0.62
CA LYS A 45 -16.40 -2.46 -0.64
C LYS A 45 -17.87 -2.84 -0.42
N VAL A 46 -18.74 -1.86 -0.51
CA VAL A 46 -20.19 -2.07 -0.40
C VAL A 46 -20.72 -2.90 -1.57
N LEU A 47 -21.11 -4.15 -1.28
CA LEU A 47 -21.74 -5.05 -2.24
C LEU A 47 -23.19 -4.61 -2.48
N ALA A 48 -23.77 -5.04 -3.61
CA ALA A 48 -25.20 -4.83 -3.89
C ALA A 48 -26.11 -5.38 -2.76
N THR A 49 -25.66 -6.42 -2.05
CA THR A 49 -26.38 -7.09 -0.97
C THR A 49 -26.00 -6.63 0.43
N THR A 50 -24.95 -5.81 0.62
CA THR A 50 -24.52 -5.34 1.94
C THR A 50 -25.69 -4.71 2.70
N ALA A 51 -25.91 -5.13 3.93
CA ALA A 51 -26.98 -4.62 4.77
C ALA A 51 -26.68 -3.16 5.20
N PRO A 52 -27.66 -2.25 5.11
CA PRO A 52 -27.50 -0.90 5.65
C PRO A 52 -27.28 -0.91 7.17
N PRO A 53 -26.48 0.01 7.72
CA PRO A 53 -26.32 0.18 9.16
C PRO A 53 -27.60 0.57 9.88
N THR A 54 -27.64 0.25 11.18
CA THR A 54 -28.69 0.68 12.11
C THR A 54 -28.38 2.03 12.76
N THR A 55 -27.10 2.33 13.03
CA THR A 55 -26.66 3.64 13.52
C THR A 55 -27.05 4.73 12.55
N THR A 56 -27.53 5.87 13.06
CA THR A 56 -28.00 6.98 12.22
C THR A 56 -27.25 8.29 12.46
N SER A 57 -27.20 9.11 11.43
CA SER A 57 -26.75 10.52 11.48
C SER A 57 -27.68 11.38 10.63
N ASN A 58 -27.87 12.64 11.01
CA ASN A 58 -28.63 13.60 10.22
C ASN A 58 -27.79 14.29 9.12
N ILE A 59 -26.49 14.03 9.06
CA ILE A 59 -25.54 14.71 8.18
C ILE A 59 -24.44 13.78 7.69
N LEU A 60 -24.01 13.97 6.44
CA LEU A 60 -22.82 13.33 5.89
C LEU A 60 -21.60 14.22 6.17
N LYS A 61 -20.56 13.68 6.78
CA LYS A 61 -19.34 14.42 7.15
C LYS A 61 -18.18 14.03 6.25
N VAL A 62 -17.44 15.02 5.78
CA VAL A 62 -16.24 14.91 4.95
C VAL A 62 -15.15 15.75 5.58
N TYR A 63 -13.90 15.27 5.60
CA TYR A 63 -12.77 15.94 6.24
C TYR A 63 -11.62 16.01 5.26
N SER A 64 -11.07 17.20 5.01
CA SER A 64 -10.06 17.37 3.97
C SER A 64 -9.09 18.48 4.36
N ALA A 65 -7.83 18.34 4.02
CA ALA A 65 -6.87 19.43 3.99
C ALA A 65 -7.13 20.33 2.78
N LYS A 66 -6.49 21.49 2.76
CA LYS A 66 -6.39 22.29 1.54
C LYS A 66 -5.48 21.54 0.55
N HIS A 67 -5.69 21.73 -0.75
CA HIS A 67 -4.92 21.07 -1.80
C HIS A 67 -5.04 19.53 -1.82
N GLU A 68 -6.19 18.99 -1.41
CA GLU A 68 -6.49 17.56 -1.34
C GLU A 68 -7.71 17.20 -2.19
N PHE A 69 -7.74 15.97 -2.70
CA PHE A 69 -8.94 15.37 -3.27
C PHE A 69 -9.56 14.43 -2.23
N GLU A 70 -10.69 14.78 -1.64
CA GLU A 70 -11.33 13.93 -0.62
C GLU A 70 -12.55 13.20 -1.22
N PRO A 71 -12.56 11.86 -1.26
CA PRO A 71 -13.73 11.12 -1.70
C PRO A 71 -14.68 10.77 -0.55
N PHE A 72 -15.94 10.51 -0.90
CA PHE A 72 -16.90 9.81 -0.03
C PHE A 72 -17.89 9.00 -0.86
N GLN A 73 -18.47 7.95 -0.28
CA GLN A 73 -19.49 7.13 -0.93
C GLN A 73 -20.88 7.32 -0.30
N LEU A 74 -21.91 7.42 -1.14
CA LEU A 74 -23.32 7.43 -0.76
C LEU A 74 -24.03 6.22 -1.38
N GLN A 75 -24.70 5.44 -0.56
CA GLN A 75 -25.40 4.22 -0.94
C GLN A 75 -26.90 4.44 -0.94
N LEU A 76 -27.55 4.08 -2.05
CA LEU A 76 -28.98 4.22 -2.30
C LEU A 76 -29.60 2.83 -2.41
N ARG A 77 -30.47 2.44 -1.47
CA ARG A 77 -31.13 1.12 -1.47
C ARG A 77 -32.64 1.27 -1.44
N PRO A 78 -33.35 1.09 -2.58
CA PRO A 78 -34.78 1.30 -2.64
C PRO A 78 -35.57 0.02 -2.26
N THR A 79 -36.81 0.18 -1.79
CA THR A 79 -37.73 -0.95 -1.54
C THR A 79 -38.52 -1.36 -2.77
N THR A 80 -38.54 -0.51 -3.81
CA THR A 80 -39.10 -0.78 -5.14
C THR A 80 -38.15 -0.25 -6.21
N THR A 81 -38.14 -0.85 -7.40
CA THR A 81 -37.33 -0.33 -8.51
C THR A 81 -37.84 1.06 -8.90
N MET A 82 -36.94 2.04 -8.96
CA MET A 82 -37.31 3.44 -9.22
C MET A 82 -36.21 4.20 -9.96
N GLN A 83 -36.59 5.29 -10.62
CA GLN A 83 -35.63 6.24 -11.19
C GLN A 83 -35.51 7.44 -10.27
N VAL A 84 -34.27 7.81 -9.92
CA VAL A 84 -33.98 8.99 -9.11
C VAL A 84 -33.16 9.99 -9.93
N GLN A 85 -33.55 11.25 -9.87
CA GLN A 85 -32.76 12.36 -10.38
C GLN A 85 -31.81 12.85 -9.28
N VAL A 86 -30.52 12.86 -9.56
CA VAL A 86 -29.47 13.31 -8.63
C VAL A 86 -29.10 14.75 -8.96
N ARG A 87 -29.26 15.65 -8.00
CA ARG A 87 -28.81 17.04 -8.07
C ARG A 87 -27.92 17.38 -6.89
N TRP A 88 -27.07 18.37 -7.06
CA TRP A 88 -26.30 18.92 -5.96
C TRP A 88 -26.04 20.42 -6.13
N SER A 89 -25.82 21.09 -5.00
CA SER A 89 -25.51 22.52 -4.94
C SER A 89 -24.78 22.88 -3.65
N GLY A 90 -24.29 24.11 -3.56
CA GLY A 90 -23.46 24.58 -2.45
C GLY A 90 -21.98 24.39 -2.72
N GLY A 91 -21.16 24.33 -1.66
CA GLY A 91 -19.71 24.25 -1.78
C GLY A 91 -19.02 25.51 -2.34
N THR A 92 -19.77 26.57 -2.66
CA THR A 92 -19.23 27.86 -3.16
C THR A 92 -18.28 28.52 -2.17
N THR A 93 -18.44 28.22 -0.88
CA THR A 93 -17.57 28.71 0.19
C THR A 93 -16.19 28.05 0.22
N LEU A 94 -15.97 26.94 -0.50
CA LEU A 94 -14.65 26.31 -0.65
C LEU A 94 -13.70 27.09 -1.58
N GLY A 95 -14.22 28.14 -2.25
CA GLY A 95 -13.46 28.92 -3.21
C GLY A 95 -13.76 28.52 -4.66
N LYS A 96 -13.46 29.45 -5.58
CA LYS A 96 -13.81 29.35 -7.01
C LYS A 96 -13.19 28.18 -7.76
N ASN A 97 -12.08 27.63 -7.22
CA ASN A 97 -11.33 26.55 -7.85
C ASN A 97 -11.74 25.16 -7.31
N ALA A 98 -12.73 25.08 -6.43
CA ALA A 98 -13.20 23.80 -5.90
C ALA A 98 -13.83 22.98 -7.03
N ARG A 99 -13.46 21.70 -7.12
CA ARG A 99 -13.95 20.80 -8.18
C ARG A 99 -14.73 19.66 -7.56
N TRP A 100 -15.88 19.35 -8.15
CA TRP A 100 -16.74 18.24 -7.75
C TRP A 100 -16.83 17.23 -8.87
N ARG A 101 -16.54 15.98 -8.55
CA ARG A 101 -16.75 14.83 -9.43
C ARG A 101 -17.71 13.87 -8.75
N VAL A 102 -18.68 13.38 -9.52
CA VAL A 102 -19.68 12.42 -9.05
C VAL A 102 -19.73 11.29 -10.06
N ASP A 103 -19.61 10.07 -9.58
CA ASP A 103 -19.61 8.86 -10.40
C ASP A 103 -20.63 7.86 -9.86
N GLN A 104 -21.36 7.22 -10.76
CA GLN A 104 -22.11 6.03 -10.43
C GLN A 104 -21.14 4.84 -10.33
N ILE A 105 -21.23 4.11 -9.21
CA ILE A 105 -20.43 2.92 -8.96
C ILE A 105 -21.01 1.75 -9.77
N GLY A 106 -20.13 1.08 -10.53
CA GLY A 106 -20.41 -0.17 -11.22
C GLY A 106 -19.63 -1.34 -10.62
N PHE A 107 -20.11 -2.54 -10.89
CA PHE A 107 -19.59 -3.78 -10.31
C PHE A 107 -18.79 -4.61 -11.31
N VAL A 108 -17.69 -5.21 -10.86
CA VAL A 108 -16.88 -6.18 -11.59
C VAL A 108 -16.72 -7.40 -10.69
N LYS A 109 -17.05 -8.60 -11.20
CA LYS A 109 -17.06 -9.85 -10.42
C LYS A 109 -17.89 -9.76 -9.12
N GLY A 110 -18.93 -8.92 -9.09
CA GLY A 110 -19.78 -8.73 -7.91
C GLY A 110 -19.24 -7.73 -6.88
N TYR A 111 -18.05 -7.14 -7.09
CA TYR A 111 -17.46 -6.13 -6.22
C TYR A 111 -17.54 -4.73 -6.85
N PRO A 112 -17.74 -3.66 -6.05
CA PRO A 112 -17.72 -2.29 -6.56
C PRO A 112 -16.31 -1.96 -7.09
N GLU A 113 -16.23 -1.45 -8.32
CA GLU A 113 -14.95 -1.20 -8.97
C GLU A 113 -15.00 0.02 -9.90
N THR A 114 -15.91 0.05 -10.89
CA THR A 114 -15.84 1.05 -11.96
C THR A 114 -16.53 2.34 -11.57
N LEU A 115 -15.97 3.49 -11.93
CA LEU A 115 -16.57 4.80 -11.72
C LEU A 115 -17.02 5.39 -13.06
N THR A 116 -18.32 5.65 -13.20
CA THR A 116 -18.89 6.26 -14.41
C THR A 116 -19.41 7.66 -14.09
N PRO A 117 -18.81 8.74 -14.64
CA PRO A 117 -19.19 10.10 -14.30
C PRO A 117 -20.67 10.38 -14.59
N ILE A 118 -21.34 11.10 -13.69
CA ILE A 118 -22.68 11.63 -13.87
C ILE A 118 -22.69 13.15 -13.78
N THR A 119 -23.58 13.79 -14.53
CA THR A 119 -23.76 15.25 -14.52
C THR A 119 -24.81 15.67 -13.49
N ASN A 120 -24.76 16.93 -13.07
CA ASN A 120 -25.75 17.48 -12.14
C ASN A 120 -27.14 17.46 -12.81
N GLY A 121 -28.10 16.78 -12.19
CA GLY A 121 -29.43 16.53 -12.75
C GLY A 121 -29.56 15.21 -13.51
N ALA A 122 -28.52 14.36 -13.54
CA ALA A 122 -28.58 13.03 -14.14
C ALA A 122 -29.67 12.16 -13.48
N LYS A 123 -30.30 11.31 -14.28
CA LYS A 123 -31.28 10.32 -13.81
C LYS A 123 -30.62 8.94 -13.79
N ILE A 124 -30.69 8.26 -12.64
CA ILE A 124 -30.16 6.91 -12.46
C ILE A 124 -31.28 5.96 -12.05
N THR A 125 -31.16 4.71 -12.48
CA THR A 125 -32.10 3.65 -12.10
C THR A 125 -31.58 2.93 -10.85
N LEU A 126 -32.45 2.79 -9.85
CA LEU A 126 -32.19 2.03 -8.63
C LEU A 126 -32.98 0.73 -8.67
N THR A 127 -32.31 -0.39 -8.41
CA THR A 127 -32.93 -1.73 -8.42
C THR A 127 -33.45 -2.08 -7.03
N LYS A 128 -34.69 -2.61 -6.96
CA LYS A 128 -35.30 -3.07 -5.71
C LYS A 128 -34.34 -3.92 -4.88
N GLY A 129 -34.13 -3.51 -3.62
CA GLY A 129 -33.37 -4.28 -2.64
C GLY A 129 -31.86 -4.36 -2.90
N GLN A 130 -31.32 -3.61 -3.88
CA GLN A 130 -29.89 -3.57 -4.15
C GLN A 130 -29.32 -2.18 -3.83
N ASN A 131 -28.07 -2.14 -3.37
CA ASN A 131 -27.34 -0.89 -3.21
C ASN A 131 -26.89 -0.38 -4.59
N THR A 132 -27.27 0.86 -4.93
CA THR A 132 -26.64 1.66 -5.98
C THR A 132 -25.76 2.70 -5.31
N GLY A 133 -24.46 2.64 -5.55
CA GLY A 133 -23.49 3.56 -4.97
C GLY A 133 -23.21 4.77 -5.85
N LEU A 134 -23.03 5.93 -5.22
CA LEU A 134 -22.46 7.14 -5.80
C LEU A 134 -21.14 7.45 -5.12
N TRP A 135 -20.07 7.53 -5.90
CA TRP A 135 -18.76 7.99 -5.45
C TRP A 135 -18.63 9.48 -5.72
N TRP A 136 -18.30 10.24 -4.69
CA TRP A 136 -18.09 11.68 -4.77
C TRP A 136 -16.61 11.95 -4.55
N THR A 137 -16.07 12.96 -5.21
CA THR A 137 -14.72 13.46 -4.94
C THR A 137 -14.72 14.98 -5.01
N VAL A 138 -14.29 15.62 -3.93
CA VAL A 138 -14.11 17.07 -3.86
C VAL A 138 -12.63 17.41 -3.85
N TYR A 139 -12.19 18.23 -4.79
CA TYR A 139 -10.90 18.90 -4.70
C TYR A 139 -11.07 20.19 -3.89
N VAL A 140 -10.39 20.27 -2.75
CA VAL A 140 -10.35 21.46 -1.89
C VAL A 140 -9.16 22.33 -2.31
N PRO A 141 -9.38 23.56 -2.81
CA PRO A 141 -8.29 24.44 -3.25
C PRO A 141 -7.32 24.83 -2.13
N PRO A 142 -6.06 25.19 -2.45
CA PRO A 142 -5.09 25.69 -1.47
C PRO A 142 -5.56 26.93 -0.70
N ASP A 143 -6.41 27.76 -1.31
CA ASP A 143 -6.96 29.01 -0.77
C ASP A 143 -8.34 28.85 -0.11
N ALA A 144 -8.85 27.62 0.01
CA ALA A 144 -10.10 27.36 0.70
C ALA A 144 -10.02 27.84 2.16
N PRO A 145 -11.04 28.57 2.67
CA PRO A 145 -11.14 28.87 4.09
C PRO A 145 -11.11 27.58 4.92
N SER A 146 -10.45 27.60 6.08
CA SER A 146 -10.53 26.49 7.04
C SER A 146 -11.85 26.50 7.80
N GLY A 147 -12.31 25.35 8.24
CA GLY A 147 -13.54 25.19 9.03
C GLY A 147 -14.67 24.51 8.25
N PRO A 148 -15.92 24.63 8.72
CA PRO A 148 -17.06 23.92 8.13
C PRO A 148 -17.62 24.61 6.89
N HIS A 149 -17.86 23.84 5.84
CA HIS A 149 -18.52 24.23 4.58
C HIS A 149 -19.74 23.35 4.34
N SER A 150 -20.80 23.95 3.78
CA SER A 150 -22.05 23.25 3.49
C SER A 150 -22.19 22.92 2.02
N PHE A 151 -22.64 21.69 1.75
CA PHE A 151 -23.00 21.17 0.44
C PHE A 151 -24.30 20.38 0.57
N GLN A 152 -25.12 20.36 -0.48
CA GLN A 152 -26.43 19.72 -0.47
C GLN A 152 -26.55 18.76 -1.63
N ILE A 153 -26.96 17.52 -1.34
CA ILE A 153 -27.35 16.53 -2.33
C ILE A 153 -28.87 16.41 -2.32
N GLN A 154 -29.50 16.58 -3.47
CA GLN A 154 -30.92 16.37 -3.66
C GLN A 154 -31.15 15.11 -4.52
N LEU A 155 -32.01 14.23 -4.04
CA LEU A 155 -32.53 13.10 -4.83
C LEU A 155 -34.01 13.32 -5.08
N LYS A 156 -34.49 13.14 -6.31
CA LYS A 156 -35.91 13.31 -6.66
C LYS A 156 -36.46 12.11 -7.43
N ALA A 157 -37.59 11.55 -6.97
CA ALA A 157 -38.33 10.49 -7.66
C ALA A 157 -39.83 10.85 -7.70
N GLY A 158 -40.35 11.19 -8.87
CA GLY A 158 -41.72 11.72 -8.99
C GLY A 158 -41.92 12.97 -8.15
N THR A 159 -42.87 12.92 -7.20
CA THR A 159 -43.16 13.99 -6.23
C THR A 159 -42.27 13.93 -4.98
N ARG A 160 -41.60 12.81 -4.72
CA ARG A 160 -40.74 12.62 -3.54
C ARG A 160 -39.38 13.26 -3.75
N THR A 161 -38.89 13.94 -2.72
CA THR A 161 -37.59 14.60 -2.70
C THR A 161 -36.88 14.29 -1.39
N TRP A 162 -35.62 13.89 -1.46
CA TRP A 162 -34.72 13.73 -0.33
C TRP A 162 -33.63 14.81 -0.39
N GLN A 163 -33.34 15.44 0.75
CA GLN A 163 -32.35 16.52 0.86
C GLN A 163 -31.30 16.13 1.89
N LEU A 164 -30.10 15.80 1.43
CA LEU A 164 -29.01 15.25 2.23
C LEU A 164 -27.96 16.34 2.47
N PRO A 165 -27.83 16.86 3.71
CA PRO A 165 -26.78 17.80 4.04
C PRO A 165 -25.43 17.09 4.12
N VAL A 166 -24.44 17.70 3.47
CA VAL A 166 -23.04 17.33 3.53
C VAL A 166 -22.27 18.47 4.19
N GLN A 167 -21.53 18.17 5.25
CA GLN A 167 -20.59 19.10 5.86
C GLN A 167 -19.16 18.68 5.54
N ILE A 168 -18.42 19.60 4.95
CA ILE A 168 -17.00 19.42 4.64
C ILE A 168 -16.24 20.27 5.66
N HIS A 169 -15.39 19.63 6.44
CA HIS A 169 -14.49 20.30 7.35
C HIS A 169 -13.11 20.43 6.70
N VAL A 170 -12.69 21.66 6.42
CA VAL A 170 -11.39 21.98 5.85
C VAL A 170 -10.40 22.24 6.98
N PHE A 171 -9.36 21.41 7.10
CA PHE A 171 -8.29 21.62 8.09
C PHE A 171 -7.44 22.84 7.76
N ASP A 172 -6.85 23.48 8.77
CA ASP A 172 -5.98 24.64 8.57
C ASP A 172 -4.53 24.28 8.21
N PHE A 173 -4.37 23.43 7.19
CA PHE A 173 -3.10 23.18 6.52
C PHE A 173 -3.36 22.73 5.08
N ALA A 174 -2.33 22.76 4.25
CA ALA A 174 -2.39 22.30 2.87
C ALA A 174 -1.47 21.10 2.64
N LEU A 175 -1.92 20.14 1.84
CA LEU A 175 -1.03 19.13 1.28
C LEU A 175 0.02 19.79 0.37
N PRO A 176 1.27 19.31 0.38
CA PRO A 176 2.30 19.83 -0.49
C PRO A 176 1.92 19.66 -1.97
N LYS A 177 2.45 20.54 -2.82
CA LYS A 177 2.34 20.37 -4.27
C LYS A 177 3.25 19.27 -4.78
N ASP A 178 4.44 19.16 -4.19
CA ASP A 178 5.36 18.06 -4.39
C ASP A 178 4.75 16.71 -4.00
N ILE A 179 5.26 15.65 -4.62
CA ILE A 179 4.92 14.26 -4.31
C ILE A 179 6.13 13.65 -3.59
N HIS A 180 5.96 13.25 -2.33
CA HIS A 180 7.05 12.67 -1.53
C HIS A 180 7.04 11.14 -1.54
N PHE A 181 5.89 10.49 -1.73
CA PHE A 181 5.87 9.05 -1.98
C PHE A 181 6.15 8.77 -3.45
N TYR A 182 7.36 8.34 -3.77
CA TYR A 182 7.78 8.12 -5.15
C TYR A 182 6.96 7.02 -5.82
N SER A 183 6.86 7.09 -7.14
CA SER A 183 6.25 6.01 -7.89
C SER A 183 6.81 5.84 -9.29
N GLN A 184 6.55 4.65 -9.83
CA GLN A 184 6.83 4.31 -11.21
C GLN A 184 5.62 3.54 -11.74
N MET A 185 4.73 4.26 -12.44
CA MET A 185 3.50 3.67 -12.99
C MET A 185 3.65 3.38 -14.48
N ASN A 186 3.64 2.11 -14.85
CA ASN A 186 3.57 1.73 -16.26
C ASN A 186 2.15 1.94 -16.80
N LEU A 187 1.98 3.04 -17.54
CA LEU A 187 0.75 3.41 -18.24
C LEU A 187 1.12 4.11 -19.55
N SER A 188 0.37 3.84 -20.62
CA SER A 188 0.46 4.63 -21.84
C SER A 188 -0.16 6.00 -21.61
N MET A 189 0.60 7.09 -21.79
CA MET A 189 0.03 8.43 -21.67
C MET A 189 -0.93 8.72 -22.83
N GLY A 190 -0.65 8.17 -24.01
CA GLY A 190 -1.57 8.23 -25.15
C GLY A 190 -2.94 7.63 -24.85
N SER A 191 -3.03 6.58 -24.01
CA SER A 191 -4.33 6.00 -23.65
C SER A 191 -5.17 6.90 -22.72
N LEU A 192 -4.58 7.94 -22.13
CA LEU A 192 -5.29 8.95 -21.34
C LEU A 192 -5.72 10.18 -22.15
N MET A 193 -5.19 10.37 -23.36
CA MET A 193 -5.55 11.49 -24.21
C MET A 193 -7.00 11.35 -24.70
N ASP A 194 -7.74 12.47 -24.69
CA ASP A 194 -9.19 12.49 -24.92
C ASP A 194 -9.60 12.89 -26.35
N GLY A 195 -8.62 13.23 -27.20
CA GLY A 195 -8.85 13.69 -28.57
C GLY A 195 -9.35 15.14 -28.68
N GLN A 196 -9.42 15.90 -27.57
CA GLN A 196 -9.98 17.25 -27.56
C GLN A 196 -8.87 18.32 -27.56
N GLY A 197 -9.00 19.35 -28.40
CA GLY A 197 -7.99 20.42 -28.48
C GLY A 197 -6.63 19.95 -29.05
N SER A 198 -5.61 20.76 -28.87
CA SER A 198 -4.26 20.49 -29.37
C SER A 198 -3.59 19.30 -28.68
N TYR A 199 -2.58 18.71 -29.34
CA TYR A 199 -1.80 17.60 -28.79
C TYR A 199 -1.19 17.92 -27.41
N GLN A 200 -0.66 19.13 -27.24
CA GLN A 200 -0.06 19.57 -25.98
C GLN A 200 -1.10 19.67 -24.86
N GLU A 201 -2.29 20.20 -25.15
CA GLU A 201 -3.36 20.31 -24.15
C GLU A 201 -3.87 18.92 -23.72
N GLN A 202 -3.96 17.97 -24.66
CA GLN A 202 -4.31 16.59 -24.35
C GLN A 202 -3.24 15.91 -23.47
N LEU A 203 -1.96 16.13 -23.79
CA LEU A 203 -0.85 15.57 -23.02
C LEU A 203 -0.78 16.20 -21.63
N ASP A 204 -0.99 17.51 -21.51
CA ASP A 204 -1.08 18.22 -20.23
C ASP A 204 -2.19 17.64 -19.36
N ARG A 205 -3.40 17.42 -19.92
CA ARG A 205 -4.51 16.80 -19.17
C ARG A 205 -4.18 15.38 -18.72
N ALA A 206 -3.56 14.56 -19.58
CA ALA A 206 -3.15 13.21 -19.25
C ALA A 206 -2.09 13.18 -18.12
N LYS A 207 -1.11 14.10 -18.16
CA LYS A 207 -0.06 14.23 -17.13
C LYS A 207 -0.61 14.82 -15.84
N SER A 208 -1.49 15.82 -15.92
CA SER A 208 -2.18 16.39 -14.77
C SER A 208 -3.05 15.35 -14.09
N PHE A 209 -3.74 14.48 -14.84
CA PHE A 209 -4.47 13.35 -14.26
C PHE A 209 -3.54 12.47 -13.40
N MET A 210 -2.38 12.06 -13.90
CA MET A 210 -1.44 11.27 -13.10
C MET A 210 -0.90 12.04 -11.89
N PHE A 211 -0.51 13.31 -12.08
CA PHE A 211 0.06 14.15 -11.04
C PHE A 211 -0.93 14.46 -9.90
N GLU A 212 -2.17 14.79 -10.23
CA GLU A 212 -3.25 15.02 -9.26
C GLU A 212 -3.61 13.75 -8.48
N HIS A 213 -3.34 12.56 -9.03
CA HIS A 213 -3.46 11.29 -8.31
C HIS A 213 -2.19 10.88 -7.54
N ARG A 214 -1.21 11.79 -7.44
CA ARG A 214 0.09 11.55 -6.79
C ARG A 214 0.91 10.43 -7.42
N PHE A 215 0.65 10.11 -8.70
CA PHE A 215 1.33 9.06 -9.43
C PHE A 215 2.31 9.61 -10.45
N THR A 216 3.52 9.05 -10.45
CA THR A 216 4.54 9.36 -11.45
C THR A 216 4.49 8.31 -12.56
N PRO A 217 4.20 8.68 -13.82
CA PRO A 217 4.24 7.73 -14.93
C PRO A 217 5.69 7.30 -15.18
N LYS A 218 5.89 6.10 -15.75
CA LYS A 218 7.23 5.56 -16.04
C LYS A 218 8.12 6.54 -16.81
N ALA A 219 7.55 7.23 -17.79
CA ALA A 219 8.22 8.19 -18.64
C ALA A 219 7.45 9.51 -18.62
N PRO A 220 7.69 10.41 -17.65
CA PRO A 220 7.15 11.76 -17.63
C PRO A 220 7.43 12.55 -18.92
N ILE A 221 8.56 12.26 -19.57
CA ILE A 221 9.06 12.97 -20.76
C ILE A 221 8.50 12.40 -22.09
N TRP A 222 7.74 11.29 -22.08
CA TRP A 222 7.04 10.77 -23.28
C TRP A 222 6.16 11.84 -23.96
N PRO A 223 6.10 11.94 -25.30
CA PRO A 223 6.54 10.97 -26.33
C PRO A 223 8.03 10.94 -26.64
N SER A 224 8.77 11.99 -26.28
CA SER A 224 10.22 11.94 -26.33
C SER A 224 10.76 11.05 -25.21
N GLY A 225 12.02 10.67 -25.30
CA GLY A 225 12.66 10.18 -24.10
C GLY A 225 14.01 9.59 -24.34
N PHE A 226 14.73 9.52 -23.22
CA PHE A 226 15.93 8.75 -23.00
C PHE A 226 15.67 7.26 -23.26
N SER A 227 15.60 6.89 -24.53
CA SER A 227 15.50 5.52 -25.02
C SER A 227 16.55 5.30 -26.09
N TYR A 228 17.01 4.06 -26.21
CA TYR A 228 17.98 3.68 -27.23
C TYR A 228 17.50 4.02 -28.65
N LYS A 229 16.19 3.94 -28.91
CA LYS A 229 15.62 4.15 -30.24
C LYS A 229 15.48 5.63 -30.63
N ILE A 230 15.21 6.50 -29.66
CA ILE A 230 14.88 7.92 -29.93
C ILE A 230 16.15 8.79 -29.83
N THR A 231 16.87 8.69 -28.70
CA THR A 231 18.09 9.51 -28.47
C THR A 231 19.35 9.03 -29.20
N TRP A 232 19.37 7.82 -29.79
CA TRP A 232 20.63 7.18 -30.19
C TRP A 232 20.61 6.40 -31.52
N ASP A 233 19.53 5.68 -31.88
CA ASP A 233 19.56 4.68 -32.96
C ASP A 233 18.46 4.88 -34.03
N ASN A 234 18.50 6.01 -34.73
CA ASN A 234 17.76 6.17 -35.98
C ASN A 234 18.72 5.94 -37.15
N ASP A 235 18.44 4.97 -38.03
CA ASP A 235 19.25 4.67 -39.24
C ASP A 235 19.39 5.87 -40.18
N LYS A 236 18.52 6.87 -40.05
CA LYS A 236 18.59 8.15 -40.76
C LYS A 236 19.52 9.17 -40.11
N ASN A 237 20.13 8.88 -38.97
CA ASN A 237 21.00 9.81 -38.24
C ASN A 237 22.46 9.71 -38.74
N PRO A 238 22.97 10.72 -39.48
CA PRO A 238 24.35 10.71 -39.98
C PRO A 238 25.40 10.90 -38.87
N GLN A 239 24.99 11.13 -37.62
CA GLN A 239 25.85 11.31 -36.45
C GLN A 239 25.75 10.14 -35.45
N ARG A 240 25.28 8.97 -35.88
CA ARG A 240 25.27 7.72 -35.10
C ARG A 240 26.65 7.54 -34.44
N CYS A 241 26.69 7.72 -33.11
CA CYS A 241 27.89 7.73 -32.27
C CYS A 241 28.65 9.06 -32.02
N LYS A 242 27.99 10.22 -31.97
CA LYS A 242 28.53 11.40 -31.24
C LYS A 242 28.12 11.39 -29.76
N GLN A 243 28.62 10.41 -29.01
CA GLN A 243 28.67 10.21 -27.53
C GLN A 243 27.44 10.55 -26.64
N PHE A 244 26.63 11.57 -26.88
CA PHE A 244 25.26 11.75 -26.40
C PHE A 244 24.54 12.75 -27.32
N TYR A 245 23.36 12.40 -27.87
CA TYR A 245 22.59 13.26 -28.79
C TYR A 245 21.25 13.64 -28.14
N ASP A 246 21.04 14.95 -27.96
CA ASP A 246 19.89 15.52 -27.24
C ASP A 246 18.75 16.00 -28.16
N GLU A 247 18.64 15.38 -29.35
CA GLU A 247 17.56 15.59 -30.34
C GLU A 247 17.34 17.06 -30.79
N PRO A 248 18.38 17.81 -31.22
CA PRO A 248 18.26 19.22 -31.62
C PRO A 248 17.33 19.50 -32.80
N THR A 249 16.92 18.49 -33.56
CA THR A 249 16.06 18.65 -34.76
C THR A 249 14.59 18.31 -34.53
N GLU A 250 14.22 17.82 -33.34
CA GLU A 250 12.81 17.53 -33.02
C GLU A 250 12.06 18.79 -32.58
N GLY A 251 10.81 18.92 -33.06
CA GLY A 251 9.95 20.02 -32.64
C GLY A 251 9.62 19.97 -31.13
N PRO A 252 9.16 21.07 -30.53
CA PRO A 252 8.84 21.14 -29.10
C PRO A 252 7.96 20.00 -28.54
N PRO A 253 6.97 19.43 -29.27
CA PRO A 253 6.15 18.33 -28.76
C PRO A 253 6.89 16.99 -28.58
N TYR A 254 8.08 16.85 -29.16
CA TYR A 254 8.84 15.59 -29.18
C TYR A 254 10.30 15.75 -28.72
N SER A 255 10.74 16.96 -28.37
CA SER A 255 12.10 17.18 -27.86
C SER A 255 12.22 16.91 -26.35
N VAL A 256 13.25 16.16 -25.94
CA VAL A 256 13.60 15.94 -24.52
C VAL A 256 13.70 17.27 -23.78
N LYS A 257 14.37 18.28 -24.34
CA LYS A 257 14.59 19.58 -23.69
C LYS A 257 13.27 20.26 -23.34
N HIS A 258 12.32 20.29 -24.26
CA HIS A 258 11.02 20.94 -24.07
C HIS A 258 10.14 20.16 -23.09
N LEU A 259 10.03 18.84 -23.28
CA LEU A 259 9.17 18.01 -22.44
C LEU A 259 9.74 17.84 -21.03
N ALA A 260 11.06 17.83 -20.85
CA ALA A 260 11.67 17.79 -19.54
C ALA A 260 11.54 19.14 -18.81
N ALA A 261 11.69 20.27 -19.50
CA ALA A 261 11.37 21.57 -18.92
C ALA A 261 9.93 21.62 -18.42
N ARG A 262 8.97 21.14 -19.21
CA ARG A 262 7.56 21.15 -18.83
C ARG A 262 7.21 20.14 -17.73
N TYR A 263 7.55 18.86 -17.91
CA TYR A 263 7.04 17.79 -17.05
C TYR A 263 8.00 17.34 -15.95
N ALA A 264 9.33 17.44 -16.14
CA ALA A 264 10.28 17.15 -15.07
C ALA A 264 10.51 18.38 -14.17
N LYS A 265 10.46 19.59 -14.74
CA LYS A 265 10.71 20.86 -14.02
C LYS A 265 9.47 21.73 -13.79
N GLY A 266 8.31 21.39 -14.36
CA GLY A 266 7.07 22.17 -14.18
C GLY A 266 7.02 23.51 -14.92
N VAL A 267 7.89 23.77 -15.90
CA VAL A 267 7.92 25.07 -16.57
C VAL A 267 6.61 25.28 -17.36
N GLY A 268 5.82 26.26 -16.93
CA GLY A 268 4.51 26.57 -17.51
C GLY A 268 3.46 25.47 -17.29
N TRP A 269 3.68 24.56 -16.33
CA TRP A 269 2.79 23.45 -15.97
C TRP A 269 2.83 23.24 -14.45
N ASN A 270 1.72 22.81 -13.84
CA ASN A 270 1.62 22.46 -12.41
C ASN A 270 2.36 23.37 -11.40
N ASP A 271 2.34 24.69 -11.61
CA ASP A 271 2.98 25.70 -10.77
C ASP A 271 4.51 25.52 -10.57
N GLY A 272 5.22 24.97 -11.55
CA GLY A 272 6.70 24.88 -11.48
C GLY A 272 7.23 23.68 -10.70
N VAL A 273 6.38 22.71 -10.35
CA VAL A 273 6.78 21.57 -9.50
C VAL A 273 7.41 20.44 -10.33
N GLY A 274 6.73 20.06 -11.42
CA GLY A 274 7.07 18.89 -12.22
C GLY A 274 6.94 17.56 -11.47
N PHE A 275 7.17 16.43 -12.13
CA PHE A 275 7.21 15.13 -11.45
C PHE A 275 8.43 14.99 -10.54
N PRO A 276 8.36 14.23 -9.43
CA PRO A 276 9.44 14.10 -8.45
C PRO A 276 10.61 13.26 -8.95
N SER A 277 10.35 12.33 -9.88
CA SER A 277 11.35 11.45 -10.46
C SER A 277 10.98 11.04 -11.88
N PHE A 278 11.94 10.55 -12.66
CA PHE A 278 11.66 9.89 -13.92
C PHE A 278 12.67 8.81 -14.26
N MET A 279 12.17 7.76 -14.89
CA MET A 279 12.98 6.66 -15.40
C MET A 279 13.66 7.06 -16.71
N LEU A 280 14.97 6.83 -16.77
CA LEU A 280 15.79 6.82 -17.97
C LEU A 280 15.95 5.38 -18.45
N PHE A 281 15.83 5.15 -19.76
CA PHE A 281 16.13 3.89 -20.46
C PHE A 281 15.55 2.63 -19.80
N GLN A 282 14.61 1.98 -20.47
CA GLN A 282 14.26 0.61 -20.09
C GLN A 282 15.35 -0.33 -20.61
N PHE A 283 15.82 -1.25 -19.76
CA PHE A 283 16.64 -2.40 -20.16
C PHE A 283 16.01 -3.12 -21.37
N VAL A 284 16.85 -3.77 -22.20
CA VAL A 284 16.38 -4.49 -23.39
C VAL A 284 15.54 -5.70 -22.99
N ASP A 285 16.06 -6.52 -22.09
CA ASP A 285 15.37 -7.64 -21.44
C ASP A 285 16.04 -7.96 -20.10
N ASN A 286 15.47 -8.92 -19.34
CA ASN A 286 15.91 -9.24 -17.98
C ASN A 286 17.33 -9.84 -17.91
N ALA A 287 17.76 -10.61 -18.93
CA ALA A 287 19.02 -11.35 -18.93
C ALA A 287 20.15 -10.61 -19.67
N THR A 288 19.81 -9.81 -20.69
CA THR A 288 20.72 -8.97 -21.47
C THR A 288 20.25 -7.52 -21.47
N PRO A 289 20.44 -6.78 -20.35
CA PRO A 289 19.84 -5.45 -20.19
C PRO A 289 20.36 -4.37 -21.16
N ARG A 290 21.50 -4.60 -21.82
CA ARG A 290 22.10 -3.69 -22.82
C ARG A 290 22.02 -4.26 -24.24
N PRO A 291 21.90 -3.40 -25.27
CA PRO A 291 21.68 -3.83 -26.66
C PRO A 291 22.81 -4.70 -27.22
N ALA A 292 22.49 -5.56 -28.20
CA ALA A 292 23.46 -6.46 -28.83
C ALA A 292 24.61 -5.73 -29.54
N SER A 293 24.40 -4.48 -29.97
CA SER A 293 25.40 -3.58 -30.52
C SER A 293 25.19 -2.18 -29.95
N PHE A 294 26.27 -1.43 -29.76
CA PHE A 294 26.25 -0.03 -29.31
C PHE A 294 27.33 0.74 -30.08
N CYS A 295 26.99 1.85 -30.74
CA CYS A 295 27.93 2.58 -31.61
C CYS A 295 28.57 1.71 -32.73
N ASN A 296 27.79 0.80 -33.34
CA ASN A 296 28.29 -0.22 -34.28
C ASN A 296 29.35 -1.18 -33.68
N ILE A 297 29.56 -1.15 -32.37
CA ILE A 297 30.45 -2.07 -31.66
C ILE A 297 29.57 -3.17 -31.08
N PRO A 298 29.82 -4.45 -31.43
CA PRO A 298 29.04 -5.55 -30.86
C PRO A 298 29.35 -5.74 -29.38
N ARG A 299 28.32 -6.06 -28.58
CA ARG A 299 28.47 -6.48 -27.17
C ARG A 299 29.34 -7.73 -27.05
N GLY A 300 29.31 -8.58 -28.07
CA GLY A 300 29.95 -9.90 -28.06
C GLY A 300 29.07 -10.96 -27.41
N SER A 301 29.61 -12.18 -27.25
CA SER A 301 28.88 -13.32 -26.68
C SER A 301 28.60 -13.17 -25.19
N SER A 302 29.49 -12.49 -24.45
CA SER A 302 29.31 -12.23 -23.01
C SER A 302 28.27 -11.13 -22.76
N HIS A 303 27.39 -11.35 -21.77
CA HIS A 303 26.40 -10.35 -21.32
C HIS A 303 27.09 -9.14 -20.64
N GLU A 304 28.30 -9.33 -20.10
CA GLU A 304 29.15 -8.28 -19.52
C GLU A 304 29.71 -7.30 -20.58
N GLY A 305 29.70 -7.68 -21.87
CA GLY A 305 30.24 -6.89 -22.98
C GLY A 305 31.75 -6.98 -23.15
N THR A 306 32.25 -6.70 -24.35
CA THR A 306 33.69 -6.51 -24.62
C THR A 306 34.20 -5.17 -24.07
N ASP A 307 35.51 -5.02 -23.90
CA ASP A 307 36.12 -3.76 -23.44
C ASP A 307 35.76 -2.58 -24.36
N ALA A 308 35.88 -2.75 -25.68
CA ALA A 308 35.51 -1.71 -26.65
C ALA A 308 34.03 -1.30 -26.55
N TYR A 309 33.13 -2.27 -26.32
CA TYR A 309 31.71 -2.00 -26.11
C TYR A 309 31.49 -1.24 -24.79
N ASN A 310 32.12 -1.69 -23.70
CA ASN A 310 32.00 -1.11 -22.38
C ASN A 310 32.57 0.33 -22.33
N ASP A 311 33.66 0.61 -23.03
CA ASP A 311 34.24 1.95 -23.18
C ASP A 311 33.31 2.88 -23.95
N ALA A 312 32.72 2.41 -25.06
CA ALA A 312 31.74 3.19 -25.81
C ALA A 312 30.51 3.51 -24.95
N TYR A 313 30.00 2.53 -24.22
CA TYR A 313 28.88 2.70 -23.30
C TYR A 313 29.21 3.65 -22.15
N GLY A 314 30.42 3.56 -21.59
CA GLY A 314 30.89 4.45 -20.54
C GLY A 314 30.96 5.91 -20.97
N ARG A 315 31.45 6.19 -22.19
CA ARG A 315 31.42 7.55 -22.76
C ARG A 315 30.00 8.09 -22.89
N PHE A 316 29.05 7.24 -23.27
CA PHE A 316 27.64 7.62 -23.34
C PHE A 316 27.05 7.96 -21.97
N LEU A 317 27.28 7.10 -20.96
CA LEU A 317 26.83 7.37 -19.60
C LEU A 317 27.41 8.68 -19.06
N LYS A 318 28.68 8.97 -19.36
CA LYS A 318 29.32 10.23 -18.98
C LYS A 318 28.66 11.45 -19.66
N GLY A 319 28.34 11.34 -20.94
CA GLY A 319 27.61 12.38 -21.69
C GLY A 319 26.22 12.62 -21.12
N LEU A 320 25.47 11.54 -20.83
CA LEU A 320 24.16 11.60 -20.19
C LEU A 320 24.21 12.27 -18.81
N GLU A 321 25.16 11.88 -17.94
CA GLU A 321 25.36 12.53 -16.64
C GLU A 321 25.64 14.03 -16.81
N THR A 322 26.51 14.39 -17.74
CA THR A 322 26.87 15.80 -18.01
C THR A 322 25.65 16.59 -18.44
N TYR A 323 24.85 16.05 -19.37
CA TYR A 323 23.60 16.67 -19.82
C TYR A 323 22.61 16.85 -18.67
N LEU A 324 22.36 15.81 -17.87
CA LEU A 324 21.44 15.86 -16.73
C LEU A 324 21.90 16.87 -15.67
N ILE A 325 23.20 17.05 -15.46
CA ILE A 325 23.73 18.08 -14.56
C ILE A 325 23.49 19.47 -15.14
N GLN A 326 23.84 19.70 -16.40
CA GLN A 326 23.66 20.99 -17.08
C GLN A 326 22.18 21.43 -17.09
N GLU A 327 21.28 20.48 -17.31
CA GLU A 327 19.83 20.72 -17.34
C GLU A 327 19.14 20.72 -15.97
N LYS A 328 19.92 20.51 -14.88
CA LYS A 328 19.45 20.43 -13.49
C LYS A 328 18.43 19.31 -13.24
N MET A 329 18.61 18.18 -13.92
CA MET A 329 17.74 16.99 -13.84
C MET A 329 18.36 15.81 -13.10
N ILE A 330 19.67 15.83 -12.81
CA ILE A 330 20.41 14.71 -12.23
C ILE A 330 19.82 14.17 -10.91
N GLY A 331 19.15 15.02 -10.12
CA GLY A 331 18.52 14.61 -8.85
C GLY A 331 17.15 13.94 -9.00
N LYS A 332 16.51 14.03 -10.17
CA LYS A 332 15.19 13.44 -10.45
C LYS A 332 15.28 12.18 -11.33
N ALA A 333 16.33 12.07 -12.13
CA ALA A 333 16.48 11.02 -13.13
C ALA A 333 17.18 9.79 -12.54
N TYR A 334 16.67 8.59 -12.84
CA TYR A 334 17.34 7.33 -12.51
C TYR A 334 17.36 6.39 -13.71
N TYR A 335 18.45 5.65 -13.88
CA TYR A 335 18.61 4.66 -14.93
C TYR A 335 18.15 3.29 -14.44
N TYR A 336 17.17 2.67 -15.09
CA TYR A 336 16.69 1.33 -14.71
C TYR A 336 17.53 0.23 -15.38
N VAL A 337 18.55 -0.24 -14.65
CA VAL A 337 19.64 -1.04 -15.23
C VAL A 337 19.21 -2.46 -15.57
N GLN A 338 18.49 -3.15 -14.69
CA GLN A 338 18.10 -4.55 -14.89
C GLN A 338 16.83 -4.86 -14.09
N ASN A 339 16.02 -5.78 -14.62
CA ASN A 339 14.80 -6.23 -13.96
C ASN A 339 14.89 -7.70 -13.56
N GLU A 340 14.70 -7.94 -12.27
CA GLU A 340 14.56 -9.24 -11.61
C GLU A 340 15.67 -10.24 -12.02
N PRO A 341 16.94 -9.98 -11.66
CA PRO A 341 17.97 -11.02 -11.74
C PRO A 341 17.50 -12.33 -11.12
N GLN A 342 17.61 -13.46 -11.83
CA GLN A 342 16.98 -14.72 -11.38
C GLN A 342 17.97 -15.68 -10.71
N ASN A 343 19.28 -15.50 -10.93
CA ASN A 343 20.30 -16.46 -10.51
C ASN A 343 21.67 -15.78 -10.32
N GLN A 344 22.66 -16.57 -9.89
CA GLN A 344 24.01 -16.07 -9.60
C GLN A 344 24.70 -15.40 -10.80
N LYS A 345 24.46 -15.86 -12.03
CA LYS A 345 25.03 -15.21 -13.23
C LYS A 345 24.40 -13.84 -13.45
N ASP A 346 23.10 -13.71 -13.24
CA ASP A 346 22.39 -12.44 -13.36
C ASP A 346 22.81 -11.47 -12.24
N HIS A 347 23.02 -11.95 -11.01
CA HIS A 347 23.55 -11.13 -9.91
C HIS A 347 24.97 -10.62 -10.21
N ALA A 348 25.85 -11.49 -10.71
CA ALA A 348 27.20 -11.10 -11.11
C ALA A 348 27.18 -10.07 -12.25
N LEU A 349 26.25 -10.22 -13.22
CA LEU A 349 26.03 -9.24 -14.28
C LEU A 349 25.55 -7.90 -13.71
N ALA A 350 24.57 -7.90 -12.80
CA ALA A 350 24.08 -6.69 -12.14
C ALA A 350 25.21 -5.96 -11.41
N ALA A 351 26.04 -6.69 -10.66
CA ALA A 351 27.19 -6.12 -9.96
C ALA A 351 28.24 -5.54 -10.93
N HIS A 352 28.52 -6.24 -12.04
CA HIS A 352 29.40 -5.75 -13.11
C HIS A 352 28.87 -4.44 -13.72
N LEU A 353 27.59 -4.41 -14.07
CA LEU A 353 26.96 -3.22 -14.66
C LEU A 353 26.93 -2.06 -13.68
N CYS A 354 26.64 -2.30 -12.40
CA CYS A 354 26.72 -1.29 -11.35
C CYS A 354 28.11 -0.64 -11.32
N ARG A 355 29.19 -1.44 -11.26
CA ARG A 355 30.57 -0.92 -11.24
C ARG A 355 30.91 -0.16 -12.52
N LEU A 356 30.57 -0.70 -13.69
CA LEU A 356 30.80 -0.05 -14.98
C LEU A 356 30.10 1.32 -15.04
N PHE A 357 28.84 1.37 -14.61
CA PHE A 357 28.03 2.58 -14.69
C PHE A 357 28.49 3.63 -13.68
N LYS A 358 28.75 3.25 -12.43
CA LYS A 358 29.26 4.17 -11.41
C LYS A 358 30.67 4.68 -11.72
N LYS A 359 31.52 3.87 -12.36
CA LYS A 359 32.84 4.34 -12.86
C LYS A 359 32.69 5.41 -13.93
N ALA A 360 31.74 5.24 -14.85
CA ALA A 360 31.52 6.17 -15.97
C ALA A 360 30.74 7.43 -15.58
N ALA A 361 29.73 7.29 -14.72
CA ALA A 361 28.76 8.31 -14.34
C ALA A 361 28.41 8.21 -12.84
N PRO A 362 29.31 8.62 -11.94
CA PRO A 362 29.18 8.39 -10.49
C PRO A 362 27.97 9.08 -9.84
N ARG A 363 27.45 10.17 -10.44
CA ARG A 363 26.30 10.94 -9.95
C ARG A 363 24.98 10.50 -10.57
N LEU A 364 25.01 9.64 -11.59
CA LEU A 364 23.79 9.06 -12.16
C LEU A 364 23.18 8.08 -11.15
N GLN A 365 21.90 8.28 -10.83
CA GLN A 365 21.16 7.34 -9.99
C GLN A 365 20.85 6.07 -10.78
N LEU A 366 21.08 4.92 -10.19
CA LEU A 366 20.83 3.60 -10.76
C LEU A 366 19.71 2.92 -9.99
N ALA A 367 18.79 2.28 -10.71
CA ALA A 367 17.73 1.46 -10.17
C ALA A 367 17.82 0.01 -10.67
N ILE A 368 17.36 -0.93 -9.86
CA ILE A 368 17.25 -2.37 -10.17
C ILE A 368 15.96 -2.94 -9.58
N SER A 369 15.32 -3.89 -10.26
CA SER A 369 14.18 -4.66 -9.73
C SER A 369 14.72 -5.83 -8.94
N GLU A 370 15.03 -5.60 -7.67
CA GLU A 370 15.59 -6.57 -6.77
C GLU A 370 15.51 -6.03 -5.33
N GLU A 371 15.40 -6.88 -4.32
CA GLU A 371 15.69 -6.46 -2.95
C GLU A 371 17.20 -6.21 -2.77
N PRO A 372 17.66 -5.50 -1.73
CA PRO A 372 19.09 -5.40 -1.45
C PRO A 372 19.74 -6.79 -1.24
N LYS A 373 20.33 -7.35 -2.30
CA LYS A 373 20.96 -8.68 -2.35
C LYS A 373 22.45 -8.61 -2.06
N PRO A 374 22.95 -9.31 -1.03
CA PRO A 374 24.39 -9.45 -0.79
C PRO A 374 25.17 -9.99 -2.00
N GLU A 375 24.55 -10.86 -2.80
CA GLU A 375 25.13 -11.42 -4.02
C GLU A 375 25.50 -10.35 -5.06
N ILE A 376 24.85 -9.19 -5.00
CA ILE A 376 25.12 -8.05 -5.88
C ILE A 376 26.08 -7.08 -5.18
N PHE A 377 25.76 -6.64 -3.95
CA PHE A 377 26.54 -5.55 -3.33
C PHE A 377 27.87 -5.99 -2.68
N ASN A 378 28.04 -7.29 -2.44
CA ASN A 378 29.30 -7.90 -1.98
C ASN A 378 29.92 -8.82 -3.06
N ASP A 379 29.67 -8.55 -4.34
CA ASP A 379 30.22 -9.35 -5.44
C ASP A 379 31.77 -9.50 -5.33
N PRO A 380 32.34 -10.71 -5.51
CA PRO A 380 33.77 -10.96 -5.33
C PRO A 380 34.69 -10.13 -6.23
N LYS A 381 34.19 -9.63 -7.37
CA LYS A 381 34.96 -8.77 -8.29
C LYS A 381 34.94 -7.29 -7.85
N GLY A 382 34.28 -6.95 -6.74
CA GLY A 382 34.28 -5.63 -6.10
C GLY A 382 32.87 -5.16 -5.71
N SER A 383 32.75 -4.49 -4.56
CA SER A 383 31.46 -3.99 -4.07
C SER A 383 30.87 -2.89 -4.96
N CYS A 384 29.56 -2.92 -5.18
CA CYS A 384 28.80 -1.82 -5.79
C CYS A 384 27.35 -1.80 -5.29
N GLY A 385 26.70 -0.66 -5.30
CA GLY A 385 25.33 -0.51 -4.81
C GLY A 385 24.45 0.29 -5.77
N TYR A 386 23.16 -0.04 -5.79
CA TYR A 386 22.14 0.69 -6.54
C TYR A 386 21.50 1.76 -5.65
N ASP A 387 21.28 2.95 -6.20
CA ASP A 387 20.65 4.05 -5.47
C ASP A 387 19.17 3.79 -5.17
N ILE A 388 18.51 2.95 -5.98
CA ILE A 388 17.11 2.54 -5.81
C ILE A 388 16.98 1.02 -6.02
N TRP A 389 16.54 0.31 -4.99
CA TRP A 389 16.15 -1.09 -5.05
C TRP A 389 14.63 -1.19 -5.14
N ILE A 390 14.10 -1.77 -6.21
CA ILE A 390 12.65 -1.97 -6.41
C ILE A 390 12.33 -3.40 -6.03
N ALA A 391 11.98 -3.62 -4.76
CA ALA A 391 11.87 -4.94 -4.16
C ALA A 391 10.44 -5.50 -4.25
N HIS A 392 10.32 -6.80 -4.53
CA HIS A 392 9.04 -7.49 -4.36
C HIS A 392 8.66 -7.49 -2.88
N ILE A 393 7.41 -7.17 -2.54
CA ILE A 393 7.00 -7.06 -1.13
C ILE A 393 7.32 -8.31 -0.29
N ARG A 394 7.12 -9.51 -0.86
CA ARG A 394 7.37 -10.77 -0.14
C ARG A 394 8.86 -11.06 0.03
N ALA A 395 9.68 -10.62 -0.92
CA ALA A 395 11.13 -10.81 -0.88
C ALA A 395 11.82 -9.76 0.00
N TYR A 396 11.22 -8.57 0.16
CA TYR A 396 11.67 -7.55 1.09
C TYR A 396 11.51 -7.95 2.57
N ALA A 397 10.43 -8.67 2.91
CA ALA A 397 10.11 -9.06 4.28
C ALA A 397 11.27 -9.72 5.07
N PRO A 398 12.03 -10.69 4.53
CA PRO A 398 13.17 -11.26 5.24
C PRO A 398 14.42 -10.36 5.28
N VAL A 399 14.53 -9.34 4.42
CA VAL A 399 15.76 -8.54 4.26
C VAL A 399 15.65 -7.07 4.67
N TYR A 400 14.51 -6.62 5.21
CA TYR A 400 14.32 -5.19 5.51
C TYR A 400 15.41 -4.59 6.41
N LYS A 401 16.00 -5.36 7.33
CA LYS A 401 17.13 -4.90 8.16
C LYS A 401 18.42 -4.70 7.35
N VAL A 402 18.67 -5.56 6.35
CA VAL A 402 19.76 -5.35 5.40
C VAL A 402 19.51 -4.08 4.61
N ALA A 403 18.28 -3.89 4.11
CA ALA A 403 17.89 -2.67 3.43
C ALA A 403 18.12 -1.42 4.31
N TRP A 404 17.73 -1.45 5.57
CA TRP A 404 17.96 -0.35 6.51
C TRP A 404 19.45 -0.02 6.69
N GLN A 405 20.30 -1.04 6.83
CA GLN A 405 21.75 -0.84 6.89
C GLN A 405 22.30 -0.20 5.60
N ARG A 406 21.78 -0.60 4.44
CA ARG A 406 22.13 -0.01 3.15
C ARG A 406 21.71 1.46 3.07
N GLN A 407 20.48 1.79 3.47
CA GLN A 407 19.98 3.16 3.52
C GLN A 407 20.84 4.06 4.42
N ILE A 408 21.23 3.58 5.61
CA ILE A 408 22.06 4.35 6.55
C ILE A 408 23.47 4.59 5.96
N LYS A 409 24.14 3.51 5.54
CA LYS A 409 25.57 3.50 5.17
C LYS A 409 25.83 4.05 3.76
N HIS A 410 24.90 3.85 2.84
CA HIS A 410 25.11 4.11 1.41
C HIS A 410 24.09 5.08 0.81
N LYS A 411 23.10 5.57 1.60
CA LYS A 411 22.04 6.48 1.12
C LYS A 411 21.20 5.90 -0.02
N GLU A 412 21.15 4.58 -0.10
CA GLU A 412 20.27 3.88 -1.03
C GLU A 412 18.82 4.02 -0.58
N ARG A 413 17.89 3.78 -1.50
CA ARG A 413 16.45 3.79 -1.25
C ARG A 413 15.84 2.47 -1.65
N VAL A 414 14.67 2.17 -1.08
CA VAL A 414 13.85 1.03 -1.48
C VAL A 414 12.48 1.50 -1.91
N TRP A 415 12.02 0.99 -3.04
CA TRP A 415 10.64 1.03 -3.49
C TRP A 415 10.08 -0.40 -3.50
N TRP A 416 8.76 -0.54 -3.44
CA TRP A 416 8.10 -1.84 -3.56
C TRP A 416 7.42 -2.03 -4.91
N TYR A 417 7.20 -3.28 -5.27
CA TYR A 417 6.14 -3.66 -6.21
C TYR A 417 5.35 -4.87 -5.69
N SER A 418 4.15 -5.03 -6.23
CA SER A 418 3.27 -6.18 -5.98
C SER A 418 2.95 -6.91 -7.29
N LEU A 419 2.65 -8.20 -7.19
CA LEU A 419 2.24 -9.06 -8.29
C LEU A 419 0.76 -9.43 -8.15
N ASP A 420 0.15 -9.80 -9.28
CA ASP A 420 -1.27 -10.18 -9.31
C ASP A 420 -1.62 -11.45 -8.55
N HIS A 421 -0.63 -12.26 -8.26
CA HIS A 421 -0.74 -13.51 -7.51
C HIS A 421 -0.11 -13.43 -6.11
N ASP A 422 0.19 -12.22 -5.61
CA ASP A 422 0.54 -12.05 -4.20
C ASP A 422 -0.63 -12.51 -3.33
N SER A 423 -0.36 -13.47 -2.46
CA SER A 423 -1.35 -14.13 -1.61
C SER A 423 -1.48 -13.42 -0.26
N MET A 424 -2.62 -13.62 0.39
CA MET A 424 -2.76 -13.29 1.81
C MET A 424 -1.62 -13.98 2.60
N PRO A 425 -1.11 -13.36 3.68
CA PRO A 425 -1.62 -12.18 4.37
C PRO A 425 -1.05 -10.84 3.85
N TYR A 426 -0.28 -10.83 2.77
CA TYR A 426 0.23 -9.59 2.18
C TYR A 426 -0.92 -8.83 1.51
N PHE A 427 -0.84 -7.50 1.55
CA PHE A 427 -1.74 -6.66 0.77
C PHE A 427 -1.55 -6.94 -0.72
N ASN A 428 -2.64 -6.95 -1.48
CA ASN A 428 -2.61 -7.07 -2.92
C ASN A 428 -3.63 -6.09 -3.55
N PRO A 429 -3.17 -4.96 -4.13
CA PRO A 429 -4.07 -3.96 -4.70
C PRO A 429 -4.58 -4.35 -6.10
N THR A 430 -4.06 -5.41 -6.72
CA THR A 430 -4.30 -5.69 -8.14
C THR A 430 -5.61 -6.43 -8.40
N LEU A 431 -6.16 -7.10 -7.38
CA LEU A 431 -7.35 -7.95 -7.47
C LEU A 431 -8.60 -7.20 -7.01
N VAL A 432 -9.67 -7.29 -7.80
CA VAL A 432 -10.94 -6.57 -7.57
C VAL A 432 -11.70 -7.13 -6.36
N GLU A 433 -11.53 -8.41 -6.05
CA GLU A 433 -12.16 -9.09 -4.91
C GLU A 433 -11.45 -8.83 -3.57
N ARG A 434 -10.21 -8.32 -3.59
CA ARG A 434 -9.48 -7.99 -2.36
C ARG A 434 -10.12 -6.82 -1.63
N PRO A 435 -10.06 -6.76 -0.28
CA PRO A 435 -10.53 -5.60 0.49
C PRO A 435 -9.92 -4.28 -0.02
N GLY A 436 -10.67 -3.18 0.04
CA GLY A 436 -10.17 -1.86 -0.40
C GLY A 436 -8.97 -1.37 0.41
N ILE A 437 -8.80 -1.85 1.65
CA ILE A 437 -7.65 -1.52 2.50
C ILE A 437 -6.31 -1.93 1.86
N ASP A 438 -6.28 -2.98 1.02
CA ASP A 438 -5.06 -3.43 0.34
C ASP A 438 -4.48 -2.36 -0.60
N CYS A 439 -5.32 -1.41 -1.07
CA CYS A 439 -4.88 -0.25 -1.85
C CYS A 439 -4.39 0.90 -0.98
N ARG A 440 -5.08 1.19 0.15
CA ARG A 440 -4.80 2.35 0.99
C ARG A 440 -3.64 2.12 1.98
N ILE A 441 -3.39 0.88 2.38
CA ILE A 441 -2.38 0.53 3.40
C ILE A 441 -0.93 0.67 2.92
N ILE A 442 -0.69 0.69 1.61
CA ILE A 442 0.63 0.66 0.97
C ILE A 442 1.60 1.71 1.60
N PRO A 443 1.28 3.02 1.60
CA PRO A 443 2.18 4.03 2.16
C PRO A 443 2.32 4.00 3.68
N TRP A 444 1.33 3.49 4.41
CA TRP A 444 1.43 3.31 5.86
C TRP A 444 2.47 2.23 6.21
N LEU A 445 2.43 1.11 5.50
CA LEU A 445 3.45 0.08 5.59
C LEU A 445 4.79 0.58 5.08
N ALA A 446 4.81 1.34 3.98
CA ALA A 446 6.04 1.90 3.44
C ALA A 446 6.72 2.81 4.47
N TRP A 447 5.97 3.67 5.16
CA TRP A 447 6.46 4.49 6.25
C TRP A 447 7.12 3.67 7.37
N LYS A 448 6.41 2.65 7.87
CA LYS A 448 6.91 1.75 8.91
C LYS A 448 8.22 1.07 8.51
N TYR A 449 8.29 0.63 7.27
CA TYR A 449 9.44 -0.12 6.75
C TYR A 449 10.50 0.74 6.07
N ARG A 450 10.37 2.08 6.11
CA ARG A 450 11.33 3.03 5.52
C ARG A 450 11.45 2.88 4.00
N VAL A 451 10.37 2.48 3.35
CA VAL A 451 10.23 2.40 1.91
C VAL A 451 9.67 3.72 1.40
N GLU A 452 10.25 4.22 0.31
CA GLU A 452 10.02 5.58 -0.17
C GLU A 452 9.18 5.63 -1.46
N GLY A 453 8.83 4.49 -2.04
CA GLY A 453 8.02 4.48 -3.24
C GLY A 453 7.42 3.15 -3.63
N TRP A 454 6.62 3.17 -4.69
CA TRP A 454 5.94 2.00 -5.24
C TRP A 454 5.93 2.00 -6.77
N ALA A 455 6.27 0.87 -7.36
CA ALA A 455 6.29 0.63 -8.80
C ALA A 455 5.26 -0.43 -9.19
N TYR A 456 4.63 -0.26 -10.34
CA TYR A 456 3.72 -1.27 -10.87
C TYR A 456 3.69 -1.32 -12.39
N TYR A 457 3.77 -2.55 -12.91
CA TYR A 457 4.04 -2.82 -14.32
C TYR A 457 2.82 -2.66 -15.24
N ASN A 458 1.60 -2.60 -14.70
CA ASN A 458 0.37 -2.48 -15.49
C ASN A 458 -0.68 -1.57 -14.82
N MET A 459 -0.38 -0.28 -14.66
CA MET A 459 -1.31 0.66 -14.02
C MET A 459 -2.64 0.82 -14.78
N GLY A 460 -2.68 0.45 -16.08
CA GLY A 460 -3.92 0.41 -16.85
C GLY A 460 -4.99 -0.54 -16.28
N ALA A 461 -4.60 -1.56 -15.49
CA ALA A 461 -5.52 -2.47 -14.82
C ALA A 461 -6.36 -1.82 -13.69
N PHE A 462 -6.03 -0.58 -13.32
CA PHE A 462 -6.76 0.24 -12.36
C PHE A 462 -7.62 1.31 -13.04
N LEU A 463 -7.77 1.24 -14.37
CA LEU A 463 -8.57 2.17 -15.15
C LEU A 463 -9.66 1.42 -15.94
N LYS A 464 -10.81 2.06 -16.11
CA LYS A 464 -11.80 1.68 -17.13
C LYS A 464 -11.69 2.67 -18.29
N GLY A 465 -10.88 2.31 -19.28
CA GLY A 465 -10.51 3.25 -20.34
C GLY A 465 -9.71 4.41 -19.74
N ARG A 466 -10.27 5.62 -19.77
CA ARG A 466 -9.67 6.85 -19.20
C ARG A 466 -10.17 7.19 -17.80
N GLN A 467 -11.09 6.39 -17.26
CA GLN A 467 -11.70 6.66 -15.96
C GLN A 467 -10.98 5.90 -14.85
N PRO A 468 -10.72 6.55 -13.69
CA PRO A 468 -10.22 5.86 -12.52
C PRO A 468 -11.24 4.82 -12.02
N THR A 469 -10.75 3.73 -11.45
CA THR A 469 -11.59 2.82 -10.67
C THR A 469 -11.50 3.15 -9.19
N ILE A 470 -12.33 2.53 -8.35
CA ILE A 470 -12.26 2.67 -6.89
C ILE A 470 -10.85 2.35 -6.38
N ARG A 471 -10.21 1.29 -6.88
CA ARG A 471 -8.83 0.95 -6.47
C ARG A 471 -7.82 2.06 -6.82
N PHE A 472 -7.99 2.73 -7.95
CA PHE A 472 -7.16 3.88 -8.33
C PHE A 472 -7.34 5.06 -7.38
N GLU A 473 -8.58 5.39 -7.01
CA GLU A 473 -8.89 6.44 -6.04
C GLU A 473 -8.40 6.11 -4.62
N LEU A 474 -8.55 4.85 -4.18
CA LEU A 474 -8.05 4.40 -2.88
C LEU A 474 -6.52 4.45 -2.78
N MET A 475 -5.82 4.17 -3.89
CA MET A 475 -4.38 4.36 -3.96
C MET A 475 -3.99 5.84 -3.88
N ARG A 476 -4.73 6.74 -4.54
CA ARG A 476 -4.52 8.19 -4.40
C ARG A 476 -4.71 8.63 -2.95
N GLU A 477 -5.80 8.22 -2.30
CA GLU A 477 -6.04 8.50 -0.86
C GLU A 477 -4.86 8.02 -0.01
N GLY A 478 -4.37 6.79 -0.24
CA GLY A 478 -3.18 6.29 0.46
C GLY A 478 -1.97 7.20 0.24
N PHE A 479 -1.67 7.56 -1.01
CA PHE A 479 -0.50 8.40 -1.31
C PHE A 479 -0.63 9.79 -0.67
N GLU A 480 -1.83 10.35 -0.56
CA GLU A 480 -2.11 11.56 0.20
C GLU A 480 -2.00 11.34 1.72
N ASP A 481 -2.34 10.15 2.24
CA ASP A 481 -2.04 9.76 3.63
C ASP A 481 -0.52 9.82 3.91
N TYR A 482 0.34 9.46 2.96
CA TYR A 482 1.80 9.60 3.13
C TYR A 482 2.21 11.06 3.34
N GLU A 483 1.57 12.00 2.63
CA GLU A 483 1.84 13.42 2.78
C GLU A 483 1.45 13.94 4.18
N TYR A 484 0.40 13.39 4.78
CA TYR A 484 0.06 13.67 6.18
C TYR A 484 1.15 13.18 7.13
N LEU A 485 1.69 11.98 6.91
CA LEU A 485 2.80 11.44 7.71
C LEU A 485 4.07 12.27 7.54
N TRP A 486 4.39 12.67 6.32
CA TRP A 486 5.55 13.52 6.01
C TRP A 486 5.43 14.89 6.69
N LEU A 487 4.26 15.53 6.63
CA LEU A 487 3.99 16.79 7.35
C LEU A 487 4.10 16.59 8.87
N ALA A 488 3.51 15.52 9.40
CA ALA A 488 3.55 15.21 10.84
C ALA A 488 4.97 14.91 11.33
N ASN A 489 5.86 14.45 10.45
CA ASN A 489 7.27 14.22 10.72
C ASN A 489 8.15 15.43 10.37
N ALA A 490 7.62 16.64 10.49
CA ALA A 490 8.35 17.88 10.23
C ALA A 490 8.98 17.93 8.83
N LYS A 491 8.23 17.49 7.81
CA LYS A 491 8.62 17.57 6.39
C LYS A 491 9.84 16.72 6.05
N ALA A 492 9.96 15.54 6.67
CA ALA A 492 11.06 14.61 6.47
C ALA A 492 10.58 13.17 6.28
N HIS A 493 11.29 12.42 5.43
CA HIS A 493 11.11 10.97 5.34
C HIS A 493 11.51 10.28 6.65
N PRO A 494 10.89 9.14 6.99
CA PRO A 494 11.32 8.35 8.12
C PRO A 494 12.68 7.72 7.81
N ILE A 495 13.60 7.73 8.78
CA ILE A 495 14.95 7.18 8.64
C ILE A 495 15.04 5.87 9.43
N PRO A 496 15.72 4.82 8.93
CA PRO A 496 15.96 3.62 9.71
C PRO A 496 16.64 3.89 11.06
N GLU A 497 16.30 3.09 12.08
CA GLU A 497 16.85 3.17 13.44
C GLU A 497 16.62 4.51 14.18
N LYS A 498 15.88 5.44 13.57
CA LYS A 498 15.41 6.68 14.18
C LYS A 498 13.89 6.66 14.26
N ALA A 499 13.36 6.91 15.46
CA ALA A 499 11.92 7.08 15.65
C ALA A 499 11.46 8.34 14.90
N ALA A 500 10.53 8.17 13.96
CA ALA A 500 9.81 9.27 13.34
C ALA A 500 8.62 9.67 14.22
N ILE A 501 8.22 10.93 14.19
CA ILE A 501 7.11 11.45 15.02
C ILE A 501 5.85 10.60 14.86
N PRO A 502 5.35 10.30 13.64
CA PRO A 502 4.12 9.54 13.47
C PRO A 502 4.27 8.02 13.62
N ASP A 503 5.47 7.47 13.93
CA ASP A 503 5.67 6.01 13.99
C ASP A 503 4.68 5.34 14.96
N LYS A 504 4.48 5.93 16.15
CA LYS A 504 3.55 5.40 17.15
C LYS A 504 2.09 5.37 16.67
N ALA A 505 1.71 6.27 15.77
CA ALA A 505 0.39 6.32 15.17
C ALA A 505 0.27 5.25 14.07
N VAL A 506 1.28 5.14 13.21
CA VAL A 506 1.37 4.11 12.16
C VAL A 506 1.35 2.70 12.76
N GLU A 507 2.01 2.49 13.90
CA GLU A 507 2.00 1.22 14.64
C GLU A 507 0.62 0.80 15.14
N ARG A 508 -0.35 1.72 15.25
CA ARG A 508 -1.76 1.38 15.56
C ARG A 508 -2.53 0.84 14.36
N ILE A 509 -2.00 1.01 13.15
CA ILE A 509 -2.58 0.55 11.89
C ILE A 509 -1.82 -0.65 11.34
N ALA A 510 -0.52 -0.75 11.58
CA ALA A 510 0.31 -1.83 11.07
C ALA A 510 1.41 -2.26 12.06
N SER A 511 1.34 -3.51 12.51
CA SER A 511 2.37 -4.13 13.36
C SER A 511 3.46 -4.81 12.53
N SER A 512 3.13 -5.33 11.34
CA SER A 512 4.06 -5.95 10.39
C SER A 512 3.56 -5.83 8.92
N LEU A 513 4.32 -6.33 7.94
CA LEU A 513 3.88 -6.44 6.52
C LEU A 513 2.64 -7.32 6.30
N THR A 514 2.35 -8.21 7.25
CA THR A 514 1.27 -9.20 7.17
C THR A 514 0.26 -9.09 8.32
N SER A 515 0.47 -8.11 9.20
CA SER A 515 -0.43 -7.72 10.29
C SER A 515 -0.66 -6.21 10.25
N PHE A 516 -1.78 -5.86 9.65
CA PHE A 516 -2.29 -4.49 9.56
C PHE A 516 -3.80 -4.51 9.70
N THR A 517 -4.37 -3.38 10.08
CA THR A 517 -5.81 -3.26 10.35
C THR A 517 -6.63 -3.67 9.15
N ARG A 518 -7.67 -4.47 9.42
CA ARG A 518 -8.74 -4.76 8.46
C ARG A 518 -10.01 -3.99 8.80
N ASP A 519 -9.96 -3.14 9.82
CA ASP A 519 -11.05 -2.25 10.18
C ASP A 519 -10.95 -0.95 9.36
N ALA A 520 -11.89 -0.82 8.43
CA ALA A 520 -12.05 0.37 7.60
C ALA A 520 -12.20 1.68 8.40
N ALA A 521 -12.84 1.63 9.58
CA ALA A 521 -13.00 2.79 10.44
C ALA A 521 -11.69 3.21 11.10
N ALA A 522 -10.79 2.27 11.39
CA ALA A 522 -9.53 2.56 12.08
C ALA A 522 -8.62 3.48 11.25
N ILE A 523 -8.35 3.13 9.99
CA ILE A 523 -7.51 3.94 9.10
C ILE A 523 -8.16 5.30 8.82
N THR A 524 -9.49 5.33 8.63
CA THR A 524 -10.26 6.54 8.36
C THR A 524 -10.21 7.49 9.56
N LYS A 525 -10.38 6.95 10.76
CA LYS A 525 -10.31 7.72 12.01
C LYS A 525 -8.91 8.27 12.24
N LEU A 526 -7.88 7.45 12.09
CA LEU A 526 -6.51 7.92 12.31
C LEU A 526 -6.17 9.03 11.33
N ARG A 527 -6.54 8.88 10.06
CA ARG A 527 -6.30 9.90 9.04
C ARG A 527 -7.00 11.22 9.35
N LEU A 528 -8.27 11.18 9.75
CA LEU A 528 -9.01 12.36 10.20
C LEU A 528 -8.31 13.05 11.38
N GLU A 529 -7.89 12.27 12.39
CA GLU A 529 -7.25 12.80 13.58
C GLU A 529 -5.84 13.34 13.31
N LEU A 530 -5.11 12.79 12.34
CA LEU A 530 -3.87 13.40 11.83
C LEU A 530 -4.16 14.75 11.19
N GLY A 531 -5.27 14.88 10.46
CA GLY A 531 -5.73 16.17 9.94
C GLY A 531 -6.00 17.19 11.05
N ARG A 532 -6.67 16.78 12.13
CA ARG A 532 -6.86 17.63 13.32
C ARG A 532 -5.54 18.05 13.96
N TYR A 533 -4.57 17.12 14.03
CA TYR A 533 -3.25 17.40 14.59
C TYR A 533 -2.48 18.42 13.76
N LEU A 534 -2.44 18.21 12.43
CA LEU A 534 -1.77 19.11 11.50
C LEU A 534 -2.47 20.48 11.39
N GLY A 535 -3.79 20.51 11.49
CA GLY A 535 -4.60 21.73 11.50
C GLY A 535 -4.67 22.45 12.86
N GLY A 536 -3.94 21.98 13.88
CA GLY A 536 -3.90 22.63 15.21
C GLY A 536 -5.15 22.47 16.07
N GLU A 537 -6.10 21.62 15.68
CA GLU A 537 -7.33 21.35 16.44
C GLU A 537 -7.12 20.39 17.62
N ARG A 538 -6.00 19.66 17.61
CA ARG A 538 -5.47 18.88 18.72
C ARG A 538 -3.95 19.09 18.81
N LYS A 539 -3.38 18.93 20.01
CA LYS A 539 -1.96 19.20 20.27
C LYS A 539 -1.08 17.95 20.22
N ASP A 540 -1.65 16.80 20.55
CA ASP A 540 -0.96 15.53 20.66
C ASP A 540 -1.14 14.69 19.39
N LEU A 541 -0.12 13.89 19.08
CA LEU A 541 -0.18 12.93 17.98
C LEU A 541 -1.31 11.92 18.26
N PRO A 542 -2.21 11.68 17.30
CA PRO A 542 -3.32 10.75 17.48
C PRO A 542 -2.83 9.31 17.59
N LEU A 543 -3.22 8.66 18.69
CA LEU A 543 -3.09 7.22 18.86
C LEU A 543 -4.49 6.62 18.88
N ILE A 544 -4.89 5.95 17.80
CA ILE A 544 -6.20 5.31 17.77
C ILE A 544 -6.22 4.04 18.63
N GLU A 545 -7.40 3.75 19.17
CA GLU A 545 -7.74 2.51 19.84
C GLU A 545 -9.07 2.00 19.28
N VAL A 546 -9.01 0.85 18.64
CA VAL A 546 -10.23 0.11 18.28
C VAL A 546 -10.66 -0.62 19.53
N GLY A 547 -11.91 -0.39 19.95
CA GLY A 547 -12.41 -1.01 21.18
C GLY A 547 -12.46 -2.53 21.04
N GLY A 548 -11.74 -3.25 21.90
CA GLY A 548 -11.97 -4.68 22.06
C GLY A 548 -13.37 -4.91 22.62
N GLN A 549 -14.28 -5.44 21.80
CA GLN A 549 -15.67 -5.72 22.21
C GLN A 549 -15.80 -6.98 23.09
N THR A 550 -14.67 -7.56 23.49
CA THR A 550 -14.63 -8.77 24.30
C THR A 550 -14.30 -8.44 25.75
N GLU A 551 -14.71 -9.31 26.65
CA GLU A 551 -14.36 -9.26 28.07
C GLU A 551 -12.84 -9.45 28.24
N ARG A 552 -12.20 -8.64 29.09
CA ARG A 552 -10.77 -8.81 29.42
C ARG A 552 -10.59 -10.04 30.30
N LYS A 553 -10.28 -11.18 29.69
CA LYS A 553 -10.06 -12.47 30.37
C LYS A 553 -8.95 -13.28 29.73
N ALA A 554 -8.52 -14.32 30.44
CA ALA A 554 -7.57 -15.28 29.90
C ALA A 554 -8.19 -16.07 28.74
N VAL A 555 -7.42 -16.23 27.66
CA VAL A 555 -7.78 -17.05 26.51
C VAL A 555 -6.72 -18.12 26.33
N TYR A 556 -7.17 -19.35 26.15
CA TYR A 556 -6.32 -20.52 26.00
C TYR A 556 -6.65 -21.19 24.67
N ILE A 557 -5.64 -21.36 23.82
CA ILE A 557 -5.75 -21.93 22.48
C ILE A 557 -4.85 -23.14 22.38
N ASN A 558 -5.39 -24.19 21.79
CA ASN A 558 -4.67 -25.37 21.38
C ASN A 558 -4.80 -25.50 19.86
N PHE A 559 -3.68 -25.37 19.15
CA PHE A 559 -3.64 -25.41 17.69
C PHE A 559 -3.67 -26.85 17.20
N GLN A 560 -4.84 -27.32 16.78
CA GLN A 560 -5.05 -28.69 16.33
C GLN A 560 -6.30 -28.81 15.45
N ASP A 561 -6.50 -29.96 14.81
CA ASP A 561 -7.79 -30.29 14.21
C ASP A 561 -8.91 -30.22 15.29
N PRO A 562 -9.91 -29.33 15.13
CA PRO A 562 -11.02 -29.23 16.06
C PRO A 562 -11.87 -30.50 16.13
N LYS A 563 -11.84 -31.34 15.09
CA LYS A 563 -12.52 -32.63 14.99
C LYS A 563 -11.61 -33.81 15.33
N GLY A 564 -10.31 -33.57 15.51
CA GLY A 564 -9.33 -34.59 15.85
C GLY A 564 -9.26 -34.88 17.35
N GLU A 565 -8.58 -35.98 17.69
CA GLU A 565 -8.32 -36.37 19.07
C GLU A 565 -7.58 -35.26 19.85
N PRO A 566 -7.81 -35.14 21.16
CA PRO A 566 -8.80 -35.89 21.95
C PRO A 566 -10.21 -35.42 21.61
N ASN A 567 -11.23 -36.27 21.50
CA ASN A 567 -12.58 -35.84 21.05
C ASN A 567 -13.25 -34.70 21.85
N GLN A 568 -12.75 -34.39 23.06
CA GLN A 568 -13.21 -33.24 23.87
C GLN A 568 -12.97 -31.90 23.13
N ASN A 569 -14.01 -31.10 22.92
CA ASN A 569 -13.90 -29.77 22.32
C ASN A 569 -14.88 -28.81 23.03
N PRO A 570 -14.42 -27.80 23.78
CA PRO A 570 -13.02 -27.40 23.99
C PRO A 570 -12.22 -28.40 24.85
N LEU A 571 -10.89 -28.42 24.69
CA LEU A 571 -10.00 -29.29 25.47
C LEU A 571 -9.85 -28.76 26.90
N THR A 572 -9.90 -29.62 27.92
CA THR A 572 -9.60 -29.22 29.31
C THR A 572 -8.25 -29.74 29.77
N VAL A 573 -7.36 -28.85 30.21
CA VAL A 573 -6.05 -29.18 30.80
C VAL A 573 -5.86 -28.35 32.05
N ASP A 574 -5.55 -29.00 33.18
CA ASP A 574 -5.29 -28.35 34.47
C ASP A 574 -6.37 -27.31 34.88
N GLY A 575 -7.64 -27.68 34.68
CA GLY A 575 -8.80 -26.82 35.00
C GLY A 575 -9.02 -25.64 34.07
N LYS A 576 -8.25 -25.51 32.98
CA LYS A 576 -8.40 -24.47 31.95
C LYS A 576 -9.01 -25.05 30.68
N THR A 577 -9.84 -24.24 30.03
CA THR A 577 -10.55 -24.60 28.80
C THR A 577 -9.84 -24.01 27.59
N TYR A 578 -9.26 -24.87 26.75
CA TYR A 578 -8.53 -24.54 25.53
C TYR A 578 -9.43 -24.67 24.30
N ILE A 579 -9.59 -23.57 23.57
CA ILE A 579 -10.26 -23.56 22.26
C ILE A 579 -9.38 -24.34 21.28
N LYS A 580 -9.97 -25.30 20.57
CA LYS A 580 -9.29 -25.96 19.46
C LYS A 580 -9.38 -25.10 18.22
N VAL A 581 -8.22 -24.67 17.73
CA VAL A 581 -8.10 -23.83 16.54
C VAL A 581 -7.41 -24.63 15.46
N GLY A 582 -8.12 -24.88 14.36
CA GLY A 582 -7.57 -25.48 13.15
C GLY A 582 -6.93 -24.43 12.26
N TRP A 583 -6.88 -24.70 10.96
CA TRP A 583 -6.29 -23.81 9.95
C TRP A 583 -7.37 -23.12 9.11
N GLU A 584 -8.44 -22.67 9.77
CA GLU A 584 -9.57 -22.02 9.11
C GLU A 584 -9.40 -20.51 8.94
N ALA A 585 -10.04 -19.97 7.90
CA ALA A 585 -10.07 -18.54 7.66
C ALA A 585 -10.67 -17.77 8.84
N PHE A 586 -10.16 -16.56 9.08
CA PHE A 586 -10.73 -15.66 10.09
C PHE A 586 -12.22 -15.45 9.86
N ASP A 587 -13.00 -15.70 10.91
CA ASP A 587 -14.45 -15.50 10.93
C ASP A 587 -14.81 -14.42 11.96
N GLU A 588 -15.45 -13.35 11.49
CA GLU A 588 -15.83 -12.19 12.31
C GLU A 588 -16.76 -12.59 13.48
N LYS A 589 -17.62 -13.59 13.31
CA LYS A 589 -18.57 -14.05 14.35
C LYS A 589 -17.87 -14.90 15.41
N LYS A 590 -16.93 -15.76 15.00
CA LYS A 590 -16.06 -16.50 15.94
C LYS A 590 -15.09 -15.56 16.65
N GLY A 591 -14.67 -14.50 15.95
CA GLY A 591 -13.69 -13.53 16.42
C GLY A 591 -12.25 -14.04 16.34
N TRP A 592 -11.96 -15.06 15.54
CA TRP A 592 -10.60 -15.58 15.34
C TRP A 592 -10.45 -16.36 14.04
N GLY A 593 -9.19 -16.60 13.65
CA GLY A 593 -8.79 -17.48 12.55
C GLY A 593 -7.59 -16.95 11.78
N TRP A 594 -7.33 -17.55 10.63
CA TRP A 594 -6.09 -17.35 9.88
C TRP A 594 -6.26 -16.52 8.61
N TYR A 595 -5.18 -15.86 8.23
CA TYR A 595 -4.95 -15.21 6.96
C TYR A 595 -3.67 -15.77 6.34
N GLY A 596 -3.72 -16.19 5.07
CA GLY A 596 -2.62 -16.92 4.47
C GLY A 596 -2.89 -17.47 3.07
N GLN A 597 -1.88 -18.04 2.42
CA GLN A 597 -1.97 -18.53 1.04
C GLN A 597 -2.77 -19.84 0.92
N TYR A 598 -2.70 -20.71 1.93
CA TYR A 598 -3.25 -22.08 1.90
C TYR A 598 -4.17 -22.38 3.08
N ILE A 599 -4.84 -21.34 3.59
CA ILE A 599 -5.86 -21.49 4.63
C ILE A 599 -6.99 -22.38 4.12
N ASP A 600 -7.52 -23.23 5.00
CA ASP A 600 -8.55 -24.24 4.69
C ASP A 600 -8.16 -25.28 3.61
N ASN A 601 -6.87 -25.44 3.30
CA ASN A 601 -6.41 -26.46 2.35
C ASN A 601 -5.89 -27.71 3.08
N PRO A 602 -6.64 -28.83 3.13
CA PRO A 602 -6.24 -30.04 3.85
C PRO A 602 -5.07 -30.80 3.22
N LYS A 603 -4.67 -30.48 1.97
CA LYS A 603 -3.49 -31.09 1.34
C LYS A 603 -2.19 -30.48 1.86
N ILE A 604 -2.24 -29.21 2.27
CA ILE A 604 -1.08 -28.42 2.70
C ILE A 604 -1.07 -28.23 4.22
N THR A 605 -2.24 -28.04 4.82
CA THR A 605 -2.34 -28.00 6.27
C THR A 605 -2.12 -29.38 6.83
N LYS A 606 -1.18 -29.52 7.76
CA LYS A 606 -0.96 -30.77 8.49
C LYS A 606 -1.31 -30.55 9.94
N SER A 607 -2.03 -31.51 10.50
CA SER A 607 -2.28 -31.56 11.92
C SER A 607 -2.08 -32.98 12.44
N GLN A 608 -1.61 -33.09 13.68
CA GLN A 608 -1.44 -34.36 14.34
C GLN A 608 -1.65 -34.20 15.85
N TRP A 609 -2.26 -35.22 16.46
CA TRP A 609 -2.28 -35.40 17.90
C TRP A 609 -1.39 -36.59 18.29
N LEU A 610 -0.47 -36.36 19.24
CA LEU A 610 0.40 -37.42 19.77
C LEU A 610 -0.30 -38.15 20.92
N SER A 611 -0.76 -39.38 20.68
CA SER A 611 -1.41 -40.22 21.69
C SER A 611 -0.44 -40.84 22.71
N SER A 612 0.86 -40.89 22.39
CA SER A 612 1.94 -41.48 23.21
C SER A 612 3.25 -40.72 22.94
N PRO A 613 4.12 -40.46 23.95
CA PRO A 613 4.08 -40.96 25.31
C PRO A 613 3.31 -40.07 26.31
N SER A 614 2.83 -40.69 27.39
CA SER A 614 2.13 -40.01 28.50
C SER A 614 2.96 -38.90 29.16
N THR A 615 4.28 -38.93 28.97
CA THR A 615 5.25 -37.96 29.48
C THR A 615 5.27 -36.63 28.72
N VAL A 616 4.64 -36.55 27.55
CA VAL A 616 4.50 -35.29 26.80
C VAL A 616 3.34 -34.49 27.38
N ASN A 617 3.60 -33.22 27.70
CA ASN A 617 2.59 -32.26 28.12
C ASN A 617 1.42 -32.29 27.13
N VAL A 618 0.18 -32.35 27.64
CA VAL A 618 -1.02 -32.49 26.80
C VAL A 618 -1.11 -31.40 25.72
N LEU A 619 -0.71 -30.16 26.04
CA LEU A 619 -0.71 -29.02 25.10
C LEU A 619 0.40 -29.07 24.05
N GLN A 620 1.37 -29.96 24.21
CA GLN A 620 2.48 -30.20 23.28
C GLN A 620 2.25 -31.43 22.39
N ARG A 621 1.12 -32.12 22.57
CA ARG A 621 0.71 -33.26 21.74
C ARG A 621 0.05 -32.82 20.44
N SER A 622 -0.48 -31.61 20.40
CA SER A 622 -1.03 -30.98 19.21
C SER A 622 0.10 -30.46 18.32
N ILE A 623 0.01 -30.73 17.03
CA ILE A 623 0.90 -30.21 16.01
C ILE A 623 0.02 -29.64 14.91
N LEU A 624 0.23 -28.38 14.54
CA LEU A 624 -0.44 -27.73 13.42
C LEU A 624 0.56 -26.88 12.64
N TYR A 625 0.65 -27.08 11.33
CA TYR A 625 1.57 -26.33 10.48
C TYR A 625 1.15 -26.30 9.00
N ASP A 626 1.76 -25.36 8.27
CA ASP A 626 1.72 -25.27 6.81
C ASP A 626 2.89 -26.09 6.22
N ASP A 627 2.60 -27.12 5.44
CA ASP A 627 3.58 -28.07 4.87
C ASP A 627 4.48 -27.46 3.78
N TYR A 628 4.21 -26.20 3.39
CA TYR A 628 5.08 -25.39 2.53
C TYR A 628 5.78 -24.27 3.31
N GLY A 629 5.67 -24.24 4.63
CA GLY A 629 6.36 -23.29 5.51
C GLY A 629 5.97 -21.83 5.26
N ARG A 630 4.80 -21.56 4.65
CA ARG A 630 4.41 -20.18 4.33
C ARG A 630 4.18 -19.38 5.62
N LYS A 631 4.46 -18.07 5.55
CA LYS A 631 4.09 -17.14 6.62
C LYS A 631 2.58 -16.97 6.63
N ASN A 632 1.95 -17.30 7.75
CA ASN A 632 0.52 -17.17 7.97
C ASN A 632 0.27 -16.32 9.24
N THR A 633 -0.84 -15.58 9.26
CA THR A 633 -1.20 -14.67 10.35
C THR A 633 -2.48 -15.16 11.02
N PHE A 634 -2.41 -15.50 12.30
CA PHE A 634 -3.56 -15.78 13.15
C PHE A 634 -3.96 -14.53 13.92
N GLU A 635 -5.26 -14.23 13.94
CA GLU A 635 -5.82 -13.17 14.76
C GLU A 635 -6.89 -13.71 15.70
N ILE A 636 -7.00 -13.14 16.89
CA ILE A 636 -8.09 -13.38 17.84
C ILE A 636 -8.53 -12.09 18.53
N ASN A 637 -9.83 -11.87 18.59
CA ASN A 637 -10.45 -10.73 19.26
C ASN A 637 -10.24 -10.85 20.78
N VAL A 638 -9.58 -9.86 21.39
CA VAL A 638 -9.36 -9.74 22.84
C VAL A 638 -9.57 -8.29 23.28
N ALA A 639 -9.87 -8.06 24.56
CA ALA A 639 -9.99 -6.70 25.07
C ALA A 639 -8.64 -5.97 24.94
N ASN A 640 -8.63 -4.65 24.74
CA ASN A 640 -7.39 -3.90 24.83
C ASN A 640 -6.78 -4.03 26.22
N GLY A 641 -5.44 -4.03 26.29
CA GLY A 641 -4.71 -4.10 27.55
C GLY A 641 -3.41 -4.87 27.43
N LYS A 642 -2.74 -5.00 28.59
CA LYS A 642 -1.50 -5.76 28.70
C LYS A 642 -1.79 -7.24 28.90
N TYR A 643 -1.05 -8.09 28.20
CA TYR A 643 -1.16 -9.54 28.32
C TYR A 643 0.23 -10.18 28.40
N ASP A 644 0.36 -11.18 29.25
CA ASP A 644 1.43 -12.17 29.13
C ASP A 644 0.97 -13.26 28.16
N VAL A 645 1.70 -13.39 27.05
CA VAL A 645 1.37 -14.28 25.95
C VAL A 645 2.44 -15.36 25.86
N THR A 646 2.03 -16.62 25.99
CA THR A 646 2.93 -17.77 25.92
C THR A 646 2.61 -18.61 24.70
N VAL A 647 3.60 -18.85 23.85
CA VAL A 647 3.49 -19.74 22.68
C VAL A 647 4.39 -20.96 22.86
N SER A 648 3.90 -22.13 22.42
CA SER A 648 4.66 -23.37 22.34
C SER A 648 4.75 -23.83 20.89
N VAL A 649 5.96 -24.20 20.46
CA VAL A 649 6.22 -24.86 19.18
C VAL A 649 7.10 -26.09 19.36
N GLY A 650 6.98 -27.06 18.46
CA GLY A 650 7.82 -28.25 18.41
C GLY A 650 7.04 -29.53 18.17
N TRP A 651 7.77 -30.65 18.15
CA TRP A 651 7.20 -31.98 17.91
C TRP A 651 8.10 -33.02 18.58
N HIS A 652 7.56 -33.69 19.60
CA HIS A 652 8.25 -34.75 20.32
C HIS A 652 8.88 -35.81 19.39
N GLY A 653 10.16 -36.11 19.61
CA GLY A 653 10.90 -37.13 18.87
C GLY A 653 11.28 -36.73 17.43
N LYS A 654 11.00 -35.48 17.02
CA LYS A 654 11.40 -34.94 15.71
C LYS A 654 12.34 -33.75 15.87
N THR A 655 13.26 -33.61 14.92
CA THR A 655 14.17 -32.47 14.84
C THR A 655 13.74 -31.56 13.71
N TYR A 656 13.65 -30.26 13.99
CA TYR A 656 13.39 -29.21 13.01
C TYR A 656 14.43 -28.13 13.17
N ALA A 657 15.01 -27.69 12.07
CA ALA A 657 16.13 -26.75 12.09
C ALA A 657 15.70 -25.31 12.41
N HIS A 658 14.47 -24.94 12.06
CA HIS A 658 14.03 -23.55 12.09
C HIS A 658 12.55 -23.43 12.48
N HIS A 659 12.24 -22.69 13.53
CA HIS A 659 10.90 -22.22 13.87
C HIS A 659 10.89 -20.71 13.95
N GLN A 660 9.78 -20.08 13.57
CA GLN A 660 9.65 -18.63 13.59
C GLN A 660 8.26 -18.20 14.04
N VAL A 661 8.22 -17.35 15.06
CA VAL A 661 6.95 -16.81 15.60
C VAL A 661 7.11 -15.33 15.93
N TRP A 662 6.10 -14.55 15.55
CA TRP A 662 5.91 -13.16 15.97
C TRP A 662 4.61 -13.05 16.75
N ILE A 663 4.61 -12.18 17.77
CA ILE A 663 3.42 -11.81 18.55
C ILE A 663 3.39 -10.29 18.59
N GLU A 664 2.30 -9.68 18.14
CA GLU A 664 2.16 -8.22 18.05
C GLU A 664 3.36 -7.53 17.35
N GLY A 665 3.85 -8.15 16.26
CA GLY A 665 5.00 -7.68 15.49
C GLY A 665 6.38 -7.96 16.13
N VAL A 666 6.43 -8.47 17.36
CA VAL A 666 7.69 -8.83 18.04
C VAL A 666 8.06 -10.27 17.73
N GLN A 667 9.24 -10.48 17.13
CA GLN A 667 9.74 -11.84 16.87
C GLN A 667 10.19 -12.51 18.18
N VAL A 668 9.41 -13.48 18.65
CA VAL A 668 9.64 -14.19 19.92
C VAL A 668 10.41 -15.49 19.76
N ILE A 669 10.35 -16.12 18.57
CA ILE A 669 11.15 -17.28 18.20
C ILE A 669 11.86 -16.92 16.89
N LYS A 670 13.20 -16.93 16.92
CA LYS A 670 14.05 -16.32 15.87
C LYS A 670 14.84 -17.36 15.10
N ASP A 671 14.17 -18.08 14.21
CA ASP A 671 14.79 -19.08 13.34
C ASP A 671 15.50 -20.19 14.16
N GLU A 672 14.83 -20.63 15.23
CA GLU A 672 15.41 -21.50 16.25
C GLU A 672 15.06 -22.98 16.01
N LYS A 673 16.01 -23.89 16.26
CA LYS A 673 15.79 -25.34 16.14
C LYS A 673 15.08 -25.97 17.32
N THR A 674 14.37 -27.08 17.08
CA THR A 674 13.90 -28.02 18.11
C THR A 674 14.55 -29.38 17.90
N ASP A 675 15.17 -29.94 18.94
CA ASP A 675 15.83 -31.25 18.93
C ASP A 675 15.85 -31.85 20.35
N ALA A 676 16.55 -32.97 20.56
CA ALA A 676 16.61 -33.61 21.87
C ALA A 676 17.16 -32.69 22.99
N SER A 677 18.02 -31.71 22.67
CA SER A 677 18.64 -30.82 23.67
C SER A 677 17.64 -29.87 24.33
N ASN A 678 16.55 -29.53 23.64
CA ASN A 678 15.44 -28.74 24.19
C ASN A 678 14.16 -29.56 24.37
N LYS A 679 14.31 -30.89 24.52
CA LYS A 679 13.19 -31.83 24.65
C LYS A 679 12.20 -31.74 23.47
N HIS A 680 12.68 -31.27 22.32
CA HIS A 680 11.94 -31.05 21.07
C HIS A 680 10.94 -29.91 21.08
N TYR A 681 11.02 -28.97 22.04
CA TYR A 681 10.06 -27.86 22.14
C TYR A 681 10.74 -26.53 22.48
N ILE A 682 10.13 -25.45 22.01
CA ILE A 682 10.44 -24.08 22.42
C ILE A 682 9.16 -23.50 23.03
N VAL A 683 9.27 -22.97 24.25
CA VAL A 683 8.22 -22.23 24.93
C VAL A 683 8.76 -20.83 25.25
N ARG A 684 7.99 -19.80 24.88
CA ARG A 684 8.36 -18.39 25.10
C ARG A 684 7.15 -17.62 25.62
N THR A 685 7.38 -16.81 26.64
CA THR A 685 6.42 -15.85 27.16
C THR A 685 6.91 -14.44 26.88
N ILE A 686 6.02 -13.58 26.39
CA ILE A 686 6.26 -12.15 26.19
C ILE A 686 5.11 -11.34 26.77
N THR A 687 5.39 -10.18 27.34
CA THR A 687 4.36 -9.19 27.65
C THR A 687 4.13 -8.30 26.43
N VAL A 688 2.88 -8.19 25.95
CA VAL A 688 2.49 -7.30 24.84
C VAL A 688 1.30 -6.42 25.22
N ASP A 689 1.16 -5.29 24.52
CA ASP A 689 0.01 -4.38 24.65
C ASP A 689 -0.90 -4.55 23.44
N VAL A 690 -2.11 -5.08 23.64
CA VAL A 690 -3.16 -5.12 22.62
C VAL A 690 -3.91 -3.79 22.59
N LYS A 691 -4.05 -3.22 21.39
CA LYS A 691 -4.45 -1.82 21.17
C LYS A 691 -5.56 -1.63 20.14
N ASP A 692 -5.83 -2.66 19.35
CA ASP A 692 -6.79 -2.66 18.24
C ASP A 692 -7.91 -3.71 18.43
N GLY A 693 -8.06 -4.22 19.65
CA GLY A 693 -9.04 -5.24 19.99
C GLY A 693 -8.69 -6.64 19.48
N LYS A 694 -7.47 -6.84 18.95
CA LYS A 694 -7.02 -8.13 18.44
C LYS A 694 -5.61 -8.45 18.90
N LEU A 695 -5.36 -9.72 19.21
CA LEU A 695 -4.01 -10.24 19.32
C LEU A 695 -3.66 -10.94 18.03
N THR A 696 -2.49 -10.62 17.49
CA THR A 696 -1.93 -11.19 16.27
C THR A 696 -0.73 -12.08 16.59
N LEU A 697 -0.75 -13.29 16.03
CA LEU A 697 0.37 -14.21 15.95
C LEU A 697 0.72 -14.45 14.48
N GLU A 698 2.00 -14.40 14.14
CA GLU A 698 2.47 -14.79 12.81
C GLU A 698 3.42 -15.97 12.94
N ALA A 699 3.29 -16.98 12.08
CA ALA A 699 4.11 -18.18 12.13
C ALA A 699 4.57 -18.61 10.73
N GLY A 700 5.78 -19.21 10.66
CA GLY A 700 6.40 -19.63 9.41
C GLY A 700 7.00 -18.47 8.60
N GLY A 701 7.39 -18.76 7.36
CA GLY A 701 8.07 -17.82 6.47
C GLY A 701 9.43 -18.33 6.01
N LYS A 702 10.13 -17.49 5.24
CA LYS A 702 11.50 -17.81 4.81
C LYS A 702 12.47 -17.62 5.97
N SER A 703 13.36 -18.59 6.17
CA SER A 703 14.50 -18.41 7.05
C SER A 703 15.42 -17.31 6.51
N PRO A 704 15.82 -16.33 7.33
CA PRO A 704 16.87 -15.39 6.95
C PRO A 704 18.24 -16.08 6.85
N LEU A 705 18.40 -17.30 7.40
CA LEU A 705 19.62 -18.10 7.34
C LEU A 705 19.62 -19.04 6.13
N SER A 706 18.63 -19.95 6.02
CA SER A 706 18.59 -20.94 4.93
C SER A 706 18.07 -20.36 3.61
N LYS A 707 17.32 -19.24 3.66
CA LYS A 707 16.57 -18.63 2.54
C LYS A 707 15.38 -19.47 2.04
N ASP A 708 15.18 -20.67 2.59
CA ASP A 708 14.08 -21.57 2.28
C ASP A 708 12.87 -21.31 3.18
N PHE A 709 11.70 -21.80 2.75
CA PHE A 709 10.51 -21.80 3.59
C PHE A 709 10.60 -22.92 4.62
N GLU A 710 10.47 -22.56 5.90
CA GLU A 710 10.67 -23.49 7.00
C GLU A 710 9.38 -23.71 7.78
N TYR A 711 9.23 -24.91 8.33
CA TYR A 711 8.03 -25.30 9.08
C TYR A 711 8.04 -24.73 10.50
N THR A 712 6.89 -24.21 10.95
CA THR A 712 6.69 -23.86 12.36
C THR A 712 5.61 -24.76 12.94
N MET A 713 6.00 -25.67 13.84
CA MET A 713 5.11 -26.68 14.42
C MET A 713 4.37 -26.10 15.62
N LEU A 714 3.22 -25.47 15.41
CA LEU A 714 2.47 -24.84 16.50
C LEU A 714 1.79 -25.88 17.38
N ASN A 715 1.81 -25.66 18.71
CA ASN A 715 1.09 -26.49 19.67
C ASN A 715 0.00 -25.70 20.41
N SER A 716 0.38 -24.63 21.11
CA SER A 716 -0.56 -23.87 21.96
C SER A 716 -0.21 -22.39 22.07
N LEU A 717 -1.22 -21.57 22.36
CA LEU A 717 -1.08 -20.16 22.70
C LEU A 717 -1.93 -19.84 23.94
N THR A 718 -1.34 -19.17 24.93
CA THR A 718 -2.08 -18.67 26.10
C THR A 718 -1.95 -17.16 26.17
N ILE A 719 -3.06 -16.47 26.40
CA ILE A 719 -3.14 -15.02 26.46
C ILE A 719 -3.73 -14.67 27.82
N VAL A 720 -2.93 -14.19 28.76
CA VAL A 720 -3.34 -13.96 30.15
C VAL A 720 -3.28 -12.47 30.46
N PRO A 721 -4.39 -11.82 30.87
CA PRO A 721 -4.36 -10.43 31.29
C PRO A 721 -3.33 -10.20 32.40
N LYS A 722 -2.52 -9.15 32.24
CA LYS A 722 -1.56 -8.71 33.25
C LYS A 722 -2.14 -7.71 34.23
#